data_AF-A0A9E0NGA8-F1
#
_entry.id   AF-A0A9E0NGA8-F1
#
_cell.length_a   1.000
_cell.length_b   1.000
_cell.length_c   1.000
_cell.angle_alpha   90.00
_cell.angle_beta   90.00
_cell.angle_gamma   90.00
#
_symmetry.space_group_name_H-M   'P 1'
#
loop_
_entity.id
_entity.type
_entity.pdbx_description
1 polymer ?
#
loop_
_entity_poly.entity_id
_entity_poly.type
_entity_poly.pdbx_seq_one_letter_code
_entity_poly.pdbx_strand_id
1 'polypeptide(L)'
;MGTLQMSSRRTSRLITALIAALAACGPTSGSDHDAAPTAMDQDGDGIADADEGRADGTDTDGDGIPDFQDDDSDGDGIGDNTEAGDADAGTAPVDSDSDGTPDFRDLDSDGNDRPDPVDGEGDTDGDGVRDFADVDDDGDLIPDLDELGPDPAAPVDSDGDGTPDFRDVDSDGDTVADRFETLVDYDNDGAANFRDPDSDDDCRPDQLEAGGNPPLDSDGDGRFDFADRDADNDGLADRLEDTNCNGVRDGDESSPLAGDTDGDGTSDLVENAAGTNPNNPADNPQANGDFVFLVPYVMPPSPTSDTLDFSTAISQADVFFLMDTTGSMGGEIGNLQASLGTIIPALATQIPNVGIGVGDYRDFRNAPSGGASDYPYVLRHRIMTVGTAGGRASVQGAVNALTASGGGDGPESGWQALHHIATGQGLTGVGGSNVTAFNNATSPPTTPTAGESLGTIPGVGFRPGSLPIVIQITDAPSHGGVGSAYSFGGTTPRATALAELGNLGGRLIGVVSRDTLYVDANTDMLVGVNTSGARVPPSAWGATRPAGCSAAQCCTLENGAGEAPDGGGLCSLRFTIASDGSGLGTAVVDAVRAVANFVRIDVGALAADDPADAVDAVVAFVDRVQANPAAPVPCTPGLVAIDGNGDLINETFDAVQPGSTACFDVIPKMNTTVMPTENPQMFKATITVRGDGVTVLDTRDVFFLVPPSISGEPIN
;
A
#
# COMPACT_ATOMS: atom_id res chain seq x y z
N MET A 1 22.19 32.84 -25.75
CA MET A 1 22.11 34.05 -24.90
C MET A 1 21.72 33.56 -23.53
N GLY A 2 22.44 33.70 -22.43
CA GLY A 2 23.73 34.29 -22.11
C GLY A 2 24.00 33.88 -20.66
N THR A 3 25.23 33.47 -20.41
CA THR A 3 25.91 33.17 -19.14
C THR A 3 25.51 34.03 -17.94
N LEU A 4 25.56 33.46 -16.73
CA LEU A 4 26.10 34.14 -15.55
C LEU A 4 26.57 33.13 -14.49
N GLN A 5 27.88 33.15 -14.28
CA GLN A 5 28.69 32.47 -13.28
C GLN A 5 29.17 33.58 -12.34
N MET A 6 28.92 33.47 -11.03
CA MET A 6 29.47 34.32 -9.95
C MET A 6 29.27 33.51 -8.65
N SER A 7 30.30 32.95 -8.01
CA SER A 7 31.37 33.60 -7.24
C SER A 7 30.84 34.63 -6.23
N SER A 8 30.79 34.25 -4.95
CA SER A 8 30.85 35.18 -3.84
C SER A 8 31.47 34.51 -2.61
N ARG A 9 32.38 35.27 -2.00
CA ARG A 9 33.19 34.98 -0.81
C ARG A 9 32.41 35.29 0.47
N ARG A 10 32.64 34.52 1.54
CA ARG A 10 32.68 34.94 2.96
C ARG A 10 33.63 33.96 3.68
N THR A 11 34.88 34.33 3.97
CA THR A 11 35.38 34.83 5.28
C THR A 11 34.88 34.05 6.49
N SER A 12 35.72 33.18 7.03
CA SER A 12 35.93 33.11 8.48
C SER A 12 37.38 32.72 8.76
N ARG A 13 37.93 33.30 9.83
CA ARG A 13 39.32 33.23 10.26
C ARG A 13 39.54 31.92 10.99
N LEU A 14 40.62 31.19 10.68
CA LEU A 14 41.28 30.34 11.66
C LEU A 14 42.78 30.65 11.66
N ILE A 15 43.28 30.82 12.87
CA ILE A 15 44.67 31.05 13.25
C ILE A 15 45.33 29.66 13.30
N THR A 16 46.47 29.51 12.64
CA THR A 16 47.30 28.30 12.73
C THR A 16 48.67 28.73 13.24
N ALA A 17 49.06 28.28 14.42
CA ALA A 17 50.43 28.24 14.92
C ALA A 17 50.77 26.74 15.04
N LEU A 18 51.62 26.16 14.20
CA LEU A 18 53.10 26.19 14.18
C LEU A 18 53.73 25.30 15.27
N ILE A 19 53.87 24.01 14.97
CA ILE A 19 54.87 23.12 15.56
C ILE A 19 56.10 23.14 14.65
N ALA A 20 57.28 23.41 15.23
CA ALA A 20 58.55 23.28 14.53
C ALA A 20 59.69 22.94 15.49
N ALA A 21 60.30 21.77 15.28
CA ALA A 21 61.66 21.41 15.67
C ALA A 21 62.10 20.26 14.73
N LEU A 22 63.35 20.06 14.30
CA LEU A 22 64.55 20.87 14.21
C LEU A 22 65.48 20.06 13.28
N ALA A 23 66.13 20.65 12.25
CA ALA A 23 67.36 20.09 11.69
C ALA A 23 68.17 21.10 10.87
N ALA A 24 69.46 21.14 11.19
CA ALA A 24 70.61 21.68 10.46
C ALA A 24 71.01 23.14 10.71
N CYS A 25 72.19 23.31 11.33
CA CYS A 25 73.22 24.15 10.72
C CYS A 25 74.65 23.74 11.11
N GLY A 26 75.57 23.79 10.13
CA GLY A 26 77.02 23.74 10.30
C GLY A 26 77.65 25.14 10.47
N PRO A 27 78.98 25.25 10.62
CA PRO A 27 79.59 26.11 11.62
C PRO A 27 79.94 27.51 11.11
N THR A 28 79.80 28.51 11.98
CA THR A 28 80.63 29.73 11.92
C THR A 28 81.20 30.04 13.31
N SER A 29 82.48 30.36 13.30
CA SER A 29 83.37 30.47 14.45
C SER A 29 83.27 31.81 15.17
N GLY A 30 83.12 31.75 16.49
CA GLY A 30 83.74 32.66 17.47
C GLY A 30 82.91 33.87 17.89
N SER A 31 82.35 33.84 19.10
CA SER A 31 82.94 34.43 20.32
C SER A 31 81.91 34.41 21.44
N ASP A 32 82.35 34.01 22.64
CA ASP A 32 81.74 34.11 23.97
C ASP A 32 80.30 34.62 24.05
N HIS A 33 79.39 33.75 24.52
CA HIS A 33 78.38 34.16 25.49
C HIS A 33 78.21 33.05 26.53
N ASP A 34 78.47 33.47 27.77
CA ASP A 34 78.38 32.75 29.02
C ASP A 34 77.07 31.95 29.16
N ALA A 35 77.17 30.82 29.87
CA ALA A 35 76.03 30.10 30.42
C ALA A 35 75.07 31.09 31.10
N ALA A 36 73.76 30.93 30.82
CA ALA A 36 72.74 31.45 31.71
C ALA A 36 73.03 30.97 33.13
N PRO A 37 72.71 31.75 34.18
CA PRO A 37 72.73 31.19 35.52
C PRO A 37 71.76 30.00 35.48
N THR A 38 72.25 28.81 35.78
CA THR A 38 71.38 27.70 36.17
C THR A 38 70.46 28.27 37.24
N ALA A 39 69.15 28.04 37.12
CA ALA A 39 68.26 28.27 38.24
C ALA A 39 68.90 27.62 39.48
N MET A 40 68.86 28.34 40.59
CA MET A 40 69.37 27.74 41.82
C MET A 40 68.33 26.73 42.24
N ASP A 41 68.78 25.50 42.42
CA ASP A 41 68.03 24.29 42.73
C ASP A 41 68.95 23.59 43.75
N GLN A 42 68.51 23.53 45.01
CA GLN A 42 69.38 23.29 46.16
C GLN A 42 69.43 21.82 46.59
N ASP A 43 68.28 21.14 46.55
CA ASP A 43 68.03 19.71 46.74
C ASP A 43 68.29 18.91 45.47
N GLY A 44 68.14 19.51 44.29
CA GLY A 44 68.47 18.87 43.01
C GLY A 44 67.32 18.03 42.47
N ASP A 45 66.08 18.44 42.76
CA ASP A 45 64.86 17.74 42.41
C ASP A 45 64.41 18.04 40.96
N GLY A 46 64.79 19.19 40.41
CA GLY A 46 64.36 19.63 39.08
C GLY A 46 63.45 20.85 39.10
N ILE A 47 63.16 21.41 40.27
CA ILE A 47 62.39 22.63 40.46
C ILE A 47 63.35 23.74 40.91
N ALA A 48 63.05 25.01 40.55
CA ALA A 48 63.88 26.11 40.99
C ALA A 48 63.50 26.59 42.39
N ASP A 49 64.49 26.88 43.23
CA ASP A 49 64.37 27.50 44.55
C ASP A 49 63.37 28.69 44.56
N ALA A 50 63.29 29.43 43.46
CA ALA A 50 62.41 30.60 43.34
C ALA A 50 60.94 30.22 43.19
N ASP A 51 60.64 29.16 42.45
CA ASP A 51 59.29 28.64 42.19
C ASP A 51 58.80 27.80 43.38
N GLU A 52 59.73 27.19 44.12
CA GLU A 52 59.54 26.60 45.45
C GLU A 52 59.44 27.65 46.58
N GLY A 53 59.25 28.93 46.26
CA GLY A 53 58.84 29.93 47.25
C GLY A 53 59.92 30.30 48.27
N ARG A 54 61.22 30.10 47.97
CA ARG A 54 62.34 30.45 48.87
C ARG A 54 62.33 31.88 49.41
N ALA A 55 61.77 32.83 48.67
CA ALA A 55 61.67 34.23 49.11
C ALA A 55 60.75 34.40 50.32
N ASP A 56 59.69 33.59 50.39
CA ASP A 56 58.67 33.63 51.42
C ASP A 56 58.91 32.55 52.50
N GLY A 57 59.74 31.55 52.19
CA GLY A 57 59.99 30.42 53.07
C GLY A 57 58.73 29.56 53.21
N THR A 58 58.10 29.26 52.06
CA THR A 58 57.01 28.30 51.95
C THR A 58 57.45 26.94 52.52
N ASP A 59 56.52 26.28 53.17
CA ASP A 59 56.64 25.03 53.93
C ASP A 59 55.21 24.45 53.84
N THR A 60 54.96 23.70 52.76
CA THR A 60 53.60 23.35 52.30
C THR A 60 52.95 22.33 53.23
N ASP A 61 53.67 21.28 53.61
CA ASP A 61 53.20 20.24 54.55
C ASP A 61 53.31 20.62 56.04
N GLY A 62 54.14 21.63 56.36
CA GLY A 62 54.31 22.16 57.71
C GLY A 62 55.22 21.32 58.61
N ASP A 63 56.09 20.47 58.07
CA ASP A 63 57.02 19.63 58.84
C ASP A 63 58.21 20.43 59.42
N GLY A 64 58.44 21.64 58.89
CA GLY A 64 59.48 22.57 59.29
C GLY A 64 60.72 22.60 58.39
N ILE A 65 60.71 21.86 57.27
CA ILE A 65 61.61 21.96 56.13
C ILE A 65 60.92 22.86 55.08
N PRO A 66 61.53 23.98 54.67
CA PRO A 66 60.94 24.80 53.61
C PRO A 66 61.06 24.09 52.26
N ASP A 67 60.05 24.19 51.38
CA ASP A 67 59.91 23.49 50.09
C ASP A 67 61.23 23.39 49.30
N PHE A 68 61.97 24.51 49.11
CA PHE A 68 63.29 24.56 48.42
C PHE A 68 64.46 23.77 49.08
N GLN A 69 64.16 22.96 50.09
CA GLN A 69 65.05 22.01 50.78
C GLN A 69 64.35 20.70 51.13
N ASP A 70 63.09 20.55 50.75
CA ASP A 70 62.28 19.36 50.98
C ASP A 70 62.40 18.42 49.78
N ASP A 71 62.34 17.11 50.02
CA ASP A 71 62.35 16.14 48.92
C ASP A 71 60.90 15.72 48.54
N ASP A 72 59.90 16.21 49.29
CA ASP A 72 58.45 15.88 49.26
C ASP A 72 57.68 17.03 49.95
N SER A 73 57.43 18.11 49.20
CA SER A 73 57.00 19.42 49.72
C SER A 73 55.58 19.42 50.31
N ASP A 74 54.67 18.59 49.79
CA ASP A 74 53.28 18.49 50.25
C ASP A 74 53.03 17.30 51.19
N GLY A 75 54.00 16.40 51.31
CA GLY A 75 54.05 15.31 52.27
C GLY A 75 53.11 14.15 51.92
N ASP A 76 52.80 13.97 50.64
CA ASP A 76 51.90 12.93 50.14
C ASP A 76 52.61 11.57 49.95
N GLY A 77 53.94 11.60 49.81
CA GLY A 77 54.83 10.44 49.66
C GLY A 77 55.23 10.12 48.22
N ILE A 78 54.79 10.90 47.24
CA ILE A 78 55.50 11.17 45.98
C ILE A 78 56.61 12.18 46.33
N GLY A 79 57.42 12.65 45.40
CA GLY A 79 58.50 13.55 45.79
C GLY A 79 58.87 14.44 44.64
N ASP A 80 59.21 15.68 44.96
CA ASP A 80 59.17 16.84 44.05
C ASP A 80 59.89 16.60 42.72
N ASN A 81 60.93 15.75 42.70
CA ASN A 81 61.62 15.36 41.46
C ASN A 81 60.78 14.57 40.45
N THR A 82 59.70 13.95 40.91
CA THR A 82 58.76 13.15 40.14
C THR A 82 57.61 14.02 39.67
N GLU A 83 57.08 14.87 40.55
CA GLU A 83 56.05 15.88 40.23
C GLU A 83 56.61 17.05 39.39
N ALA A 84 57.93 17.26 39.36
CA ALA A 84 58.54 18.25 38.48
C ALA A 84 58.26 18.02 36.98
N GLY A 85 57.88 16.80 36.58
CA GLY A 85 57.61 16.40 35.18
C GLY A 85 58.85 16.34 34.27
N ASP A 86 59.92 17.06 34.61
CA ASP A 86 61.20 17.03 33.91
C ASP A 86 62.40 17.33 34.85
N ALA A 87 63.62 17.28 34.32
CA ALA A 87 64.85 17.47 35.10
C ALA A 87 65.55 18.83 34.86
N ASP A 88 64.86 19.77 34.21
CA ASP A 88 65.34 21.10 33.88
C ASP A 88 64.65 22.16 34.76
N ALA A 89 65.26 22.50 35.89
CA ALA A 89 64.83 23.59 36.79
C ALA A 89 64.71 24.99 36.14
N GLY A 90 64.93 25.12 34.83
CA GLY A 90 64.57 26.30 34.05
C GLY A 90 63.14 26.29 33.49
N THR A 91 62.40 25.18 33.57
CA THR A 91 60.99 25.07 33.21
C THR A 91 60.12 25.58 34.37
N ALA A 92 58.90 26.02 34.05
CA ALA A 92 57.96 26.39 35.09
C ALA A 92 57.41 25.10 35.72
N PRO A 93 57.09 25.09 37.02
CA PRO A 93 56.42 23.95 37.63
C PRO A 93 55.19 23.52 36.84
N VAL A 94 54.98 22.20 36.77
CA VAL A 94 53.77 21.61 36.20
C VAL A 94 52.59 21.89 37.14
N ASP A 95 51.41 22.01 36.54
CA ASP A 95 50.11 22.37 37.15
C ASP A 95 49.07 21.67 36.26
N SER A 96 48.92 20.36 36.47
CA SER A 96 48.25 19.43 35.55
C SER A 96 46.76 19.75 35.39
N ASP A 97 46.04 19.94 36.49
CA ASP A 97 44.61 20.31 36.49
C ASP A 97 44.35 21.81 36.23
N SER A 98 45.42 22.62 36.21
CA SER A 98 45.38 24.07 36.03
C SER A 98 44.59 24.85 37.09
N ASP A 99 44.52 24.37 38.34
CA ASP A 99 43.89 25.08 39.46
C ASP A 99 44.76 26.24 40.02
N GLY A 100 46.06 26.22 39.68
CA GLY A 100 47.05 27.21 40.08
C GLY A 100 47.95 26.78 41.25
N THR A 101 47.79 25.55 41.74
CA THR A 101 48.67 24.85 42.66
C THR A 101 49.56 23.93 41.83
N PRO A 102 50.89 24.15 41.83
CA PRO A 102 51.77 23.23 41.12
C PRO A 102 51.75 21.83 41.73
N ASP A 103 51.92 20.79 40.90
CA ASP A 103 51.83 19.38 41.28
C ASP A 103 52.65 19.05 42.54
N PHE A 104 53.91 19.52 42.65
CA PHE A 104 54.76 19.33 43.85
C PHE A 104 54.24 19.95 45.16
N ARG A 105 53.07 20.59 45.12
CA ARG A 105 52.37 21.23 46.24
C ARG A 105 50.91 20.79 46.32
N ASP A 106 50.46 19.93 45.42
CA ASP A 106 49.09 19.51 45.30
C ASP A 106 48.92 18.05 45.72
N LEU A 107 47.91 17.80 46.54
CA LEU A 107 47.62 16.44 47.02
C LEU A 107 46.76 15.64 46.03
N ASP A 108 46.35 16.27 44.91
CA ASP A 108 45.43 15.80 43.87
C ASP A 108 45.77 16.56 42.56
N SER A 109 46.88 16.21 41.92
CA SER A 109 47.50 16.95 40.81
C SER A 109 46.68 16.94 39.51
N ASP A 110 45.85 15.92 39.31
CA ASP A 110 44.95 15.79 38.15
C ASP A 110 43.53 16.34 38.40
N GLY A 111 43.20 16.64 39.67
CA GLY A 111 41.95 17.25 40.09
C GLY A 111 40.73 16.32 39.99
N ASN A 112 40.93 15.00 40.05
CA ASN A 112 39.88 13.99 39.90
C ASN A 112 39.19 13.60 41.23
N ASP A 113 39.44 14.34 42.32
CA ASP A 113 38.98 14.10 43.71
C ASP A 113 39.62 12.84 44.35
N ARG A 114 40.73 12.34 43.79
CA ARG A 114 41.49 11.20 44.30
C ARG A 114 42.94 11.61 44.58
N PRO A 115 43.51 11.25 45.75
CA PRO A 115 44.85 11.73 46.07
C PRO A 115 45.95 11.00 45.30
N ASP A 116 46.98 11.74 44.88
CA ASP A 116 48.12 11.29 44.07
C ASP A 116 48.74 9.93 44.49
N PRO A 117 48.96 9.62 45.79
CA PRO A 117 49.53 8.33 46.19
C PRO A 117 48.60 7.14 45.92
N VAL A 118 47.32 7.39 45.68
CA VAL A 118 46.29 6.39 45.40
C VAL A 118 46.23 6.07 43.90
N ASP A 119 46.49 7.05 43.03
CA ASP A 119 46.58 6.87 41.58
C ASP A 119 47.92 6.30 41.16
N GLY A 120 48.98 6.80 41.80
CA GLY A 120 50.32 6.23 41.79
C GLY A 120 51.18 6.66 40.60
N GLU A 121 52.45 6.27 40.63
CA GLU A 121 53.44 6.64 39.59
C GLU A 121 53.34 5.79 38.30
N GLY A 122 52.14 5.36 37.93
CA GLY A 122 51.87 4.67 36.65
C GLY A 122 52.08 5.58 35.44
N ASP A 123 51.85 5.02 34.25
CA ASP A 123 51.79 5.73 32.96
C ASP A 123 50.97 4.80 32.06
N THR A 124 49.65 4.84 32.29
CA THR A 124 48.71 3.83 31.79
C THR A 124 48.58 3.88 30.27
N ASP A 125 48.50 5.07 29.66
CA ASP A 125 48.42 5.25 28.20
C ASP A 125 49.80 5.33 27.49
N GLY A 126 50.87 5.58 28.24
CA GLY A 126 52.24 5.66 27.72
C GLY A 126 52.60 6.98 27.04
N ASP A 127 51.87 8.07 27.29
CA ASP A 127 52.14 9.40 26.71
C ASP A 127 53.31 10.13 27.39
N GLY A 128 53.68 9.69 28.59
CA GLY A 128 54.79 10.19 29.39
C GLY A 128 54.42 11.15 30.51
N VAL A 129 53.13 11.45 30.70
CA VAL A 129 52.55 11.92 31.97
C VAL A 129 52.33 10.69 32.86
N ARG A 130 52.35 10.86 34.18
CA ARG A 130 52.15 9.76 35.12
C ARG A 130 50.74 9.83 35.68
N ASP A 131 50.17 8.68 36.02
CA ASP A 131 48.75 8.58 36.39
C ASP A 131 48.30 9.56 37.49
N PHE A 132 49.14 9.89 38.47
CA PHE A 132 48.77 10.85 39.54
C PHE A 132 48.56 12.30 39.05
N ALA A 133 49.05 12.62 37.85
CA ALA A 133 49.02 13.96 37.26
C ALA A 133 48.49 13.93 35.83
N ASP A 134 47.95 12.80 35.37
CA ASP A 134 47.30 12.68 34.07
C ASP A 134 45.80 12.88 34.24
N VAL A 135 45.17 13.61 33.32
CA VAL A 135 43.74 13.94 33.41
C VAL A 135 42.86 12.99 32.59
N ASP A 136 43.49 12.03 31.91
CA ASP A 136 42.94 11.06 30.95
C ASP A 136 43.89 9.84 30.94
N ASP A 137 43.86 9.06 32.02
CA ASP A 137 44.83 8.01 32.37
C ASP A 137 45.03 6.96 31.26
N ASP A 138 43.98 6.65 30.49
CA ASP A 138 44.01 5.68 29.39
C ASP A 138 44.05 6.29 27.96
N GLY A 139 43.97 7.62 27.87
CA GLY A 139 44.15 8.38 26.64
C GLY A 139 43.02 8.20 25.63
N ASP A 140 41.81 7.89 26.10
CA ASP A 140 40.63 7.65 25.28
C ASP A 140 39.89 8.96 24.89
N LEU A 141 40.20 10.10 25.54
CA LEU A 141 39.59 11.43 25.42
C LEU A 141 38.37 11.71 26.32
N ILE A 142 38.07 10.84 27.26
CA ILE A 142 37.14 11.08 28.38
C ILE A 142 38.01 11.37 29.62
N PRO A 143 37.76 12.46 30.36
CA PRO A 143 38.58 12.75 31.55
C PRO A 143 38.23 11.81 32.71
N ASP A 144 39.24 11.41 33.49
CA ASP A 144 39.11 10.55 34.67
C ASP A 144 38.01 11.01 35.64
N LEU A 145 37.85 12.33 35.79
CA LEU A 145 36.82 12.94 36.64
C LEU A 145 35.39 12.50 36.25
N ASP A 146 35.13 12.24 34.97
CA ASP A 146 33.84 11.76 34.46
C ASP A 146 33.72 10.20 34.55
N GLU A 147 34.85 9.51 34.67
CA GLU A 147 34.98 8.04 34.60
C GLU A 147 35.13 7.34 35.96
N LEU A 148 35.64 8.03 36.98
CA LEU A 148 35.72 7.51 38.35
C LEU A 148 34.35 7.16 38.95
N GLY A 149 33.29 7.84 38.49
CA GLY A 149 31.93 7.69 38.98
C GLY A 149 31.72 8.31 40.37
N PRO A 150 30.68 7.89 41.12
CA PRO A 150 30.21 8.64 42.29
C PRO A 150 31.03 8.49 43.58
N ASP A 151 31.99 7.56 43.63
CA ASP A 151 32.86 7.31 44.79
C ASP A 151 34.31 7.08 44.35
N PRO A 152 35.17 8.12 44.32
CA PRO A 152 36.58 7.99 43.89
C PRO A 152 37.39 6.98 44.70
N ALA A 153 36.97 6.63 45.93
CA ALA A 153 37.61 5.61 46.74
C ALA A 153 37.21 4.17 46.34
N ALA A 154 36.20 4.02 45.49
CA ALA A 154 35.74 2.79 44.88
C ALA A 154 35.33 3.07 43.42
N PRO A 155 36.31 3.31 42.52
CA PRO A 155 36.06 3.58 41.11
C PRO A 155 35.14 2.55 40.46
N VAL A 156 34.41 2.99 39.45
CA VAL A 156 33.56 2.11 38.65
C VAL A 156 34.46 1.18 37.80
N ASP A 157 33.98 -0.03 37.60
CA ASP A 157 34.58 -1.12 36.82
C ASP A 157 33.35 -1.80 36.18
N SER A 158 32.96 -1.27 35.02
CA SER A 158 31.66 -1.49 34.38
C SER A 158 31.54 -2.91 33.82
N ASP A 159 32.59 -3.43 33.18
CA ASP A 159 32.64 -4.80 32.66
C ASP A 159 33.06 -5.88 33.71
N GLY A 160 33.67 -5.46 34.82
CA GLY A 160 34.09 -6.32 35.91
C GLY A 160 35.36 -7.13 35.61
N ASP A 161 36.21 -6.71 34.68
CA ASP A 161 37.47 -7.37 34.34
C ASP A 161 38.59 -7.09 35.36
N GLY A 162 38.41 -6.03 36.17
CA GLY A 162 39.30 -5.59 37.22
C GLY A 162 40.15 -4.36 36.87
N THR A 163 39.99 -3.81 35.68
CA THR A 163 40.48 -2.48 35.26
C THR A 163 39.36 -1.47 35.52
N PRO A 164 39.58 -0.44 36.35
CA PRO A 164 38.58 0.62 36.51
C PRO A 164 38.35 1.40 35.21
N ASP A 165 37.14 1.93 35.03
CA ASP A 165 36.71 2.65 33.82
C ASP A 165 37.72 3.73 33.37
N PHE A 166 38.18 4.59 34.28
CA PHE A 166 39.16 5.66 33.98
C PHE A 166 40.57 5.17 33.56
N ARG A 167 40.77 3.85 33.46
CA ARG A 167 42.01 3.19 33.01
C ARG A 167 41.74 2.14 31.94
N ASP A 168 40.51 2.10 31.42
CA ASP A 168 40.04 1.11 30.48
C ASP A 168 39.48 1.77 29.22
N VAL A 169 40.13 1.53 28.09
CA VAL A 169 39.77 2.10 26.79
C VAL A 169 38.48 1.50 26.17
N ASP A 170 37.81 0.59 26.88
CA ASP A 170 36.62 -0.20 26.52
C ASP A 170 35.89 -0.59 27.83
N SER A 171 35.37 0.40 28.57
CA SER A 171 34.91 0.29 29.97
C SER A 171 33.81 -0.74 30.20
N ASP A 172 32.94 -1.00 29.22
CA ASP A 172 31.88 -2.01 29.32
C ASP A 172 32.20 -3.33 28.59
N GLY A 173 33.38 -3.40 27.96
CA GLY A 173 33.95 -4.59 27.34
C GLY A 173 33.17 -5.08 26.12
N ASP A 174 32.45 -4.18 25.45
CA ASP A 174 31.61 -4.51 24.31
C ASP A 174 32.39 -4.54 22.98
N THR A 175 33.63 -4.03 22.91
CA THR A 175 34.51 -3.92 21.73
C THR A 175 34.37 -2.69 20.84
N VAL A 176 33.45 -1.79 21.17
CA VAL A 176 33.55 -0.36 20.85
C VAL A 176 34.63 0.22 21.79
N ALA A 177 34.94 1.50 21.69
CA ALA A 177 36.02 2.07 22.48
C ALA A 177 35.51 3.42 22.93
N ASP A 178 35.66 3.69 24.22
CA ASP A 178 35.00 4.76 24.97
C ASP A 178 35.06 6.12 24.25
N ARG A 179 36.20 6.41 23.61
CA ARG A 179 36.42 7.53 22.67
C ARG A 179 35.35 7.76 21.60
N PHE A 180 34.60 6.73 21.21
CA PHE A 180 33.55 6.74 20.19
C PHE A 180 32.16 6.76 20.80
N GLU A 181 31.96 6.11 21.94
CA GLU A 181 30.69 6.05 22.67
C GLU A 181 30.38 7.35 23.40
N THR A 182 31.41 7.94 24.03
CA THR A 182 31.39 9.23 24.72
C THR A 182 30.47 9.28 25.95
N LEU A 183 30.47 10.42 26.65
CA LEU A 183 29.58 10.72 27.78
C LEU A 183 28.09 10.91 27.43
N VAL A 184 27.70 10.68 26.17
CA VAL A 184 26.30 10.79 25.75
C VAL A 184 25.51 9.60 26.29
N ASP A 185 24.22 9.80 26.55
CA ASP A 185 23.27 8.77 26.97
C ASP A 185 22.14 8.80 25.92
N TYR A 186 22.24 7.95 24.90
CA TYR A 186 21.35 8.01 23.74
C TYR A 186 19.94 7.50 24.06
N ASP A 187 19.83 6.46 24.88
CA ASP A 187 18.57 5.81 25.22
C ASP A 187 17.84 6.44 26.44
N ASN A 188 18.56 7.24 27.22
CA ASN A 188 18.15 7.93 28.45
C ASN A 188 17.81 6.98 29.62
N ASP A 189 18.50 5.84 29.73
CA ASP A 189 18.35 4.93 30.86
C ASP A 189 19.17 5.34 32.11
N GLY A 190 20.16 6.21 31.90
CA GLY A 190 21.02 6.79 32.93
C GLY A 190 22.43 6.20 33.01
N ALA A 191 22.80 5.25 32.16
CA ALA A 191 24.18 4.95 31.81
C ALA A 191 24.64 5.90 30.69
N ALA A 192 25.93 6.26 30.68
CA ALA A 192 26.51 6.89 29.50
C ALA A 192 26.99 5.77 28.59
N ASN A 193 26.98 5.99 27.27
CA ASN A 193 27.25 4.99 26.26
C ASN A 193 28.54 4.20 26.53
N PHE A 194 29.64 4.85 26.94
CA PHE A 194 30.91 4.17 27.24
C PHE A 194 30.83 3.16 28.42
N ARG A 195 29.72 3.12 29.14
CA ARG A 195 29.43 2.16 30.22
C ARG A 195 28.19 1.32 29.92
N ASP A 196 27.63 1.43 28.72
CA ASP A 196 26.34 0.88 28.37
C ASP A 196 26.44 -0.09 27.19
N PRO A 197 26.35 -1.42 27.43
CA PRO A 197 26.58 -2.42 26.40
C PRO A 197 25.48 -2.53 25.33
N ASP A 198 24.49 -1.63 25.35
CA ASP A 198 23.36 -1.48 24.40
C ASP A 198 22.96 0.02 24.38
N SER A 199 23.84 0.86 23.85
CA SER A 199 23.81 2.33 23.94
C SER A 199 22.51 2.99 23.48
N ASP A 200 21.72 2.31 22.65
CA ASP A 200 20.47 2.84 22.13
C ASP A 200 19.20 2.03 22.50
N ASP A 201 19.33 0.94 23.26
CA ASP A 201 18.28 0.02 23.73
C ASP A 201 17.37 -0.48 22.59
N ASP A 202 17.97 -0.77 21.44
CA ASP A 202 17.30 -1.39 20.30
C ASP A 202 17.26 -2.94 20.40
N CYS A 203 17.80 -3.49 21.49
CA CYS A 203 17.98 -4.92 21.76
C CYS A 203 19.07 -5.62 20.94
N ARG A 204 19.97 -4.88 20.32
CA ARG A 204 21.21 -5.35 19.69
C ARG A 204 22.38 -4.74 20.48
N PRO A 205 23.14 -5.58 21.19
CA PRO A 205 24.25 -5.07 21.99
C PRO A 205 25.33 -4.50 21.07
N ASP A 206 25.91 -3.37 21.45
CA ASP A 206 26.97 -2.62 20.77
C ASP A 206 28.11 -3.49 20.24
N GLN A 207 28.46 -4.57 20.96
CA GLN A 207 29.39 -5.61 20.51
C GLN A 207 29.08 -6.21 19.12
N LEU A 208 27.80 -6.28 18.78
CA LEU A 208 27.31 -6.79 17.51
C LEU A 208 27.33 -5.71 16.42
N GLU A 209 27.04 -4.46 16.76
CA GLU A 209 27.12 -3.29 15.87
C GLU A 209 28.53 -2.79 15.60
N ALA A 210 29.49 -3.01 16.50
CA ALA A 210 30.80 -2.35 16.51
C ALA A 210 31.49 -2.29 15.12
N GLY A 211 31.47 -3.40 14.37
CA GLY A 211 31.85 -3.45 12.95
C GLY A 211 33.33 -3.19 12.60
N GLY A 212 34.12 -2.59 13.50
CA GLY A 212 35.55 -2.30 13.34
C GLY A 212 36.01 -0.99 14.00
N ASN A 213 37.19 -0.50 13.60
CA ASN A 213 37.70 0.82 14.02
C ASN A 213 38.05 1.66 12.77
N PRO A 214 37.32 2.76 12.47
CA PRO A 214 36.21 3.30 13.27
C PRO A 214 34.96 2.39 13.25
N PRO A 215 34.01 2.59 14.18
CA PRO A 215 32.74 1.86 14.24
C PRO A 215 31.91 1.99 12.96
N LEU A 216 30.91 1.10 12.81
CA LEU A 216 30.01 1.07 11.65
C LEU A 216 29.05 2.28 11.65
N ASP A 217 28.82 2.84 10.48
CA ASP A 217 27.89 3.95 10.18
C ASP A 217 27.25 3.57 8.84
N SER A 218 26.20 2.76 8.91
CA SER A 218 25.64 2.02 7.79
C SER A 218 24.92 2.94 6.80
N ASP A 219 24.26 3.99 7.28
CA ASP A 219 23.55 4.96 6.45
C ASP A 219 24.40 6.20 6.08
N GLY A 220 25.48 6.47 6.82
CA GLY A 220 26.42 7.57 6.59
C GLY A 220 25.94 8.93 7.11
N ASP A 221 25.02 8.99 8.08
CA ASP A 221 24.52 10.24 8.65
C ASP A 221 25.43 10.82 9.75
N GLY A 222 26.33 10.00 10.28
CA GLY A 222 27.32 10.34 11.29
C GLY A 222 26.96 9.93 12.72
N ARG A 223 25.84 9.24 12.93
CA ARG A 223 25.57 8.39 14.11
C ARG A 223 26.11 6.99 13.77
N PHE A 224 26.78 6.35 14.71
CA PHE A 224 27.28 4.98 14.50
C PHE A 224 26.18 3.99 14.86
N ASP A 225 26.19 2.82 14.22
CA ASP A 225 25.13 1.81 14.33
C ASP A 225 24.86 1.39 15.79
N PHE A 226 25.91 1.22 16.62
CA PHE A 226 25.76 0.85 18.05
C PHE A 226 24.93 1.86 18.84
N ALA A 227 24.87 3.08 18.32
CA ALA A 227 24.15 4.17 18.91
C ALA A 227 22.93 4.54 18.06
N ASP A 228 22.58 3.88 16.96
CA ASP A 228 21.52 4.30 16.03
C ASP A 228 20.39 3.26 15.90
N ARG A 229 19.16 3.69 16.21
CA ARG A 229 17.98 2.81 16.31
C ARG A 229 17.38 2.42 14.95
N ASP A 230 17.90 2.98 13.87
CA ASP A 230 17.54 2.75 12.47
C ASP A 230 18.83 2.82 11.64
N ALA A 231 19.72 1.85 11.83
CA ALA A 231 21.12 1.93 11.37
C ALA A 231 21.28 2.12 9.85
N ASP A 232 20.27 1.74 9.05
CA ASP A 232 20.24 1.96 7.61
C ASP A 232 19.27 3.05 7.13
N ASN A 233 18.56 3.68 8.08
CA ASN A 233 17.62 4.77 7.90
C ASN A 233 16.52 4.50 6.86
N ASP A 234 16.06 3.25 6.77
CA ASP A 234 14.94 2.84 5.90
C ASP A 234 13.55 3.15 6.50
N GLY A 235 13.52 3.50 7.79
CA GLY A 235 12.34 3.81 8.56
C GLY A 235 11.75 2.61 9.31
N LEU A 236 12.43 1.48 9.39
CA LEU A 236 12.09 0.32 10.22
C LEU A 236 13.17 0.17 11.30
N ALA A 237 12.82 0.47 12.55
CA ALA A 237 13.80 0.36 13.64
C ALA A 237 14.40 -1.05 13.76
N ASP A 238 15.68 -1.13 14.03
CA ASP A 238 16.50 -2.34 14.15
C ASP A 238 15.86 -3.42 15.06
N ARG A 239 15.25 -3.00 16.19
CA ARG A 239 14.48 -3.88 17.08
C ARG A 239 13.32 -4.62 16.42
N LEU A 240 12.72 -4.04 15.37
CA LEU A 240 11.65 -4.66 14.58
C LEU A 240 12.20 -5.58 13.49
N GLU A 241 13.47 -5.43 13.16
CA GLU A 241 14.19 -6.25 12.19
C GLU A 241 14.78 -7.49 12.84
N ASP A 242 15.21 -7.39 14.10
CA ASP A 242 15.56 -8.50 14.98
C ASP A 242 14.46 -8.73 16.04
N THR A 243 13.29 -9.18 15.59
CA THR A 243 12.08 -9.29 16.44
C THR A 243 12.28 -10.20 17.66
N ASN A 244 13.26 -11.12 17.61
CA ASN A 244 13.53 -12.05 18.70
C ASN A 244 14.77 -11.71 19.54
N CYS A 245 15.43 -10.59 19.23
CA CYS A 245 16.54 -10.00 19.99
C CYS A 245 17.67 -11.00 20.24
N ASN A 246 18.05 -11.75 19.20
CA ASN A 246 19.10 -12.77 19.33
C ASN A 246 20.39 -12.41 18.57
N GLY A 247 20.43 -11.28 17.88
CA GLY A 247 21.55 -10.82 17.08
C GLY A 247 21.76 -11.62 15.80
N VAL A 248 20.84 -12.52 15.44
CA VAL A 248 20.95 -13.49 14.36
C VAL A 248 19.72 -13.43 13.49
N ARG A 249 19.90 -12.89 12.28
CA ARG A 249 18.84 -12.85 11.25
C ARG A 249 18.26 -14.26 10.98
N ASP A 250 17.00 -14.43 11.36
CA ASP A 250 16.19 -15.59 11.07
C ASP A 250 15.43 -15.45 9.72
N GLY A 251 14.69 -16.50 9.33
CA GLY A 251 14.11 -16.59 7.97
C GLY A 251 13.02 -15.57 7.63
N ASP A 252 12.43 -14.91 8.62
CA ASP A 252 11.38 -13.89 8.45
C ASP A 252 11.83 -12.49 8.95
N GLU A 253 13.12 -12.33 9.29
CA GLU A 253 13.73 -11.09 9.80
C GLU A 253 14.52 -10.38 8.70
N SER A 254 14.41 -9.05 8.64
CA SER A 254 15.20 -8.19 7.75
C SER A 254 16.60 -7.94 8.33
N SER A 255 17.40 -7.15 7.64
CA SER A 255 18.77 -6.81 7.97
C SER A 255 18.81 -5.36 8.47
N PRO A 256 19.20 -5.10 9.71
CA PRO A 256 19.31 -3.73 10.23
C PRO A 256 20.30 -2.82 9.49
N LEU A 257 21.20 -3.45 8.72
CA LEU A 257 22.25 -2.76 7.96
C LEU A 257 21.90 -2.55 6.48
N ALA A 258 20.68 -2.89 6.05
CA ALA A 258 20.29 -2.82 4.65
C ALA A 258 18.76 -2.73 4.44
N GLY A 259 18.25 -1.52 4.13
CA GLY A 259 16.81 -1.25 3.98
C GLY A 259 16.07 -1.90 2.81
N ASP A 260 16.71 -2.82 2.10
CA ASP A 260 16.12 -3.75 1.13
C ASP A 260 16.97 -5.01 1.19
N THR A 261 16.58 -5.92 2.09
CA THR A 261 17.38 -7.05 2.51
C THR A 261 17.67 -8.06 1.40
N ASP A 262 16.77 -8.20 0.43
CA ASP A 262 16.92 -9.14 -0.70
C ASP A 262 17.22 -8.47 -2.05
N GLY A 263 17.16 -7.14 -2.11
CA GLY A 263 17.55 -6.31 -3.24
C GLY A 263 16.54 -6.35 -4.39
N ASP A 264 15.25 -6.58 -4.11
CA ASP A 264 14.21 -6.62 -5.14
C ASP A 264 13.61 -5.26 -5.50
N GLY A 265 13.94 -4.23 -4.73
CA GLY A 265 13.48 -2.85 -4.89
C GLY A 265 12.29 -2.47 -4.01
N THR A 266 11.79 -3.39 -3.18
CA THR A 266 10.84 -3.13 -2.09
C THR A 266 11.64 -2.97 -0.80
N SER A 267 11.35 -1.93 0.01
CA SER A 267 12.07 -1.76 1.27
C SER A 267 11.53 -2.68 2.36
N ASP A 268 12.38 -2.99 3.34
CA ASP A 268 12.04 -3.89 4.44
C ASP A 268 10.88 -3.31 5.27
N LEU A 269 10.86 -1.98 5.47
CA LEU A 269 9.71 -1.27 6.01
C LEU A 269 8.38 -1.62 5.33
N VAL A 270 8.35 -1.67 3.99
CA VAL A 270 7.12 -1.95 3.22
C VAL A 270 6.72 -3.40 3.37
N GLU A 271 7.68 -4.32 3.36
CA GLU A 271 7.43 -5.76 3.47
C GLU A 271 6.98 -6.16 4.86
N ASN A 272 7.64 -5.65 5.91
CA ASN A 272 7.27 -5.83 7.30
C ASN A 272 5.82 -5.37 7.54
N ALA A 273 5.48 -4.16 7.07
CA ALA A 273 4.15 -3.60 7.23
C ALA A 273 3.07 -4.33 6.40
N ALA A 274 3.45 -4.94 5.28
CA ALA A 274 2.56 -5.78 4.46
C ALA A 274 2.47 -7.23 4.95
N GLY A 275 3.38 -7.66 5.84
CA GLY A 275 3.51 -9.04 6.29
C GLY A 275 4.02 -10.00 5.20
N THR A 276 4.84 -9.50 4.28
CA THR A 276 5.56 -10.31 3.30
C THR A 276 6.96 -10.67 3.83
N ASN A 277 7.79 -11.40 3.07
CA ASN A 277 9.05 -11.93 3.58
C ASN A 277 10.25 -11.13 3.01
N PRO A 278 10.95 -10.31 3.85
CA PRO A 278 12.06 -9.44 3.41
C PRO A 278 13.29 -10.18 2.85
N ASN A 279 13.29 -11.51 2.94
CA ASN A 279 14.40 -12.37 2.53
C ASN A 279 14.10 -13.12 1.23
N ASN A 280 12.96 -12.86 0.59
CA ASN A 280 12.48 -13.58 -0.58
C ASN A 280 11.97 -12.62 -1.68
N PRO A 281 12.73 -12.43 -2.78
CA PRO A 281 12.48 -11.38 -3.77
C PRO A 281 11.28 -11.65 -4.68
N ALA A 282 10.47 -12.65 -4.33
CA ALA A 282 9.24 -13.05 -5.01
C ALA A 282 8.02 -12.95 -4.09
N ASP A 283 8.21 -12.62 -2.83
CA ASP A 283 7.15 -12.45 -1.83
C ASP A 283 7.23 -11.04 -1.26
N ASN A 284 6.79 -10.07 -2.07
CA ASN A 284 6.64 -8.67 -1.72
C ASN A 284 5.29 -8.14 -2.29
N PRO A 285 4.78 -6.98 -1.83
CA PRO A 285 3.51 -6.42 -2.31
C PRO A 285 3.47 -6.24 -3.83
N GLN A 286 4.54 -5.73 -4.44
CA GLN A 286 4.59 -5.48 -5.88
C GLN A 286 4.51 -6.79 -6.69
N ALA A 287 5.18 -7.85 -6.26
CA ALA A 287 5.13 -9.18 -6.88
C ALA A 287 3.75 -9.83 -6.76
N ASN A 288 3.04 -9.54 -5.66
CA ASN A 288 1.64 -9.94 -5.45
C ASN A 288 0.65 -9.09 -6.28
N GLY A 289 1.13 -8.02 -6.92
CA GLY A 289 0.33 -7.10 -7.72
C GLY A 289 -0.40 -6.05 -6.88
N ASP A 290 0.04 -5.86 -5.63
CA ASP A 290 -0.40 -4.83 -4.71
C ASP A 290 0.43 -3.56 -4.90
N PHE A 291 -0.13 -2.43 -4.51
CA PHE A 291 0.47 -1.11 -4.70
C PHE A 291 0.51 -0.38 -3.38
N VAL A 292 1.69 0.10 -2.99
CA VAL A 292 1.92 0.74 -1.70
C VAL A 292 2.30 2.20 -1.91
N PHE A 293 1.65 3.09 -1.17
CA PHE A 293 2.02 4.50 -1.07
C PHE A 293 2.54 4.79 0.34
N LEU A 294 3.76 5.31 0.44
CA LEU A 294 4.26 5.91 1.68
C LEU A 294 3.56 7.25 1.87
N VAL A 295 2.87 7.41 3.00
CA VAL A 295 2.05 8.58 3.36
C VAL A 295 2.48 9.16 4.72
N PRO A 296 3.73 9.65 4.85
CA PRO A 296 4.23 10.24 6.09
C PRO A 296 3.39 11.45 6.55
N TYR A 297 3.31 11.63 7.87
CA TYR A 297 2.45 12.64 8.47
C TYR A 297 2.92 14.07 8.14
N VAL A 298 2.03 14.86 7.53
CA VAL A 298 2.28 16.26 7.12
C VAL A 298 3.44 16.39 6.11
N MET A 299 3.80 15.29 5.45
CA MET A 299 4.81 15.23 4.39
C MET A 299 4.19 14.75 3.06
N PRO A 300 4.82 15.06 1.90
CA PRO A 300 4.32 14.59 0.61
C PRO A 300 4.32 13.06 0.52
N PRO A 301 3.30 12.45 -0.10
CA PRO A 301 3.29 11.01 -0.32
C PRO A 301 4.29 10.58 -1.40
N SER A 302 4.80 9.37 -1.29
CA SER A 302 5.71 8.74 -2.26
C SER A 302 5.21 7.35 -2.67
N PRO A 303 5.06 7.06 -3.97
CA PRO A 303 5.09 8.02 -5.07
C PRO A 303 3.90 9.00 -5.01
N THR A 304 3.99 10.14 -5.70
CA THR A 304 2.88 11.13 -5.73
C THR A 304 1.64 10.64 -6.50
N SER A 305 1.79 9.59 -7.29
CA SER A 305 0.73 8.91 -8.04
C SER A 305 1.25 7.59 -8.58
N ASP A 306 0.39 6.61 -8.76
CA ASP A 306 0.72 5.38 -9.49
C ASP A 306 -0.43 4.94 -10.41
N THR A 307 -0.10 4.25 -11.50
CA THR A 307 -1.05 3.84 -12.55
C THR A 307 -1.37 2.36 -12.43
N LEU A 308 -2.64 2.07 -12.16
CA LEU A 308 -3.18 0.72 -12.06
C LEU A 308 -3.83 0.28 -13.36
N ASP A 309 -3.60 -0.96 -13.80
CA ASP A 309 -4.25 -1.56 -14.96
C ASP A 309 -5.36 -2.55 -14.55
N PHE A 310 -6.48 -2.47 -15.27
CA PHE A 310 -7.68 -3.27 -14.99
C PHE A 310 -8.24 -3.88 -16.26
N SER A 311 -8.71 -5.12 -16.14
CA SER A 311 -9.49 -5.78 -17.18
C SER A 311 -10.89 -5.18 -17.26
N THR A 312 -11.34 -4.88 -18.48
CA THR A 312 -12.75 -4.50 -18.72
C THR A 312 -13.60 -5.67 -19.21
N ALA A 313 -13.08 -6.90 -19.14
CA ALA A 313 -13.83 -8.09 -19.51
C ALA A 313 -14.99 -8.33 -18.52
N ILE A 314 -16.17 -8.68 -19.04
CA ILE A 314 -17.32 -9.01 -18.19
C ILE A 314 -17.09 -10.39 -17.58
N SER A 315 -16.69 -10.42 -16.32
CA SER A 315 -16.44 -11.65 -15.56
C SER A 315 -17.73 -12.24 -14.95
N GLN A 316 -18.73 -11.39 -14.71
CA GLN A 316 -19.99 -11.76 -14.05
C GLN A 316 -21.22 -11.14 -14.73
N ALA A 317 -22.22 -11.97 -15.05
CA ALA A 317 -23.49 -11.51 -15.61
C ALA A 317 -24.67 -12.41 -15.23
N ASP A 318 -25.87 -11.86 -15.29
CA ASP A 318 -27.12 -12.55 -14.98
C ASP A 318 -28.03 -12.60 -16.20
N VAL A 319 -28.28 -13.80 -16.72
CA VAL A 319 -29.12 -14.02 -17.89
C VAL A 319 -30.52 -14.46 -17.44
N PHE A 320 -31.51 -13.62 -17.69
CA PHE A 320 -32.90 -13.91 -17.40
C PHE A 320 -33.67 -14.25 -18.68
N PHE A 321 -34.16 -15.49 -18.78
CA PHE A 321 -35.04 -15.90 -19.86
C PHE A 321 -36.48 -15.48 -19.55
N LEU A 322 -37.02 -14.59 -20.37
CA LEU A 322 -38.42 -14.18 -20.33
C LEU A 322 -39.15 -14.77 -21.54
N MET A 323 -39.92 -15.82 -21.31
CA MET A 323 -40.60 -16.58 -22.36
C MET A 323 -42.07 -16.21 -22.47
N ASP A 324 -42.50 -15.83 -23.66
CA ASP A 324 -43.91 -15.83 -24.02
C ASP A 324 -44.44 -17.27 -24.05
N THR A 325 -45.54 -17.52 -23.34
CA THR A 325 -46.14 -18.86 -23.20
C THR A 325 -47.55 -18.95 -23.75
N THR A 326 -47.91 -18.08 -24.70
CA THR A 326 -49.18 -18.17 -25.42
C THR A 326 -49.19 -19.27 -26.47
N GLY A 327 -50.32 -19.44 -27.15
CA GLY A 327 -50.67 -20.71 -27.80
C GLY A 327 -49.80 -21.05 -29.01
N SER A 328 -49.23 -20.04 -29.66
CA SER A 328 -48.32 -20.15 -30.79
C SER A 328 -46.90 -20.57 -30.38
N MET A 329 -46.48 -20.27 -29.15
CA MET A 329 -45.09 -20.43 -28.67
C MET A 329 -44.64 -21.87 -28.39
N GLY A 330 -45.42 -22.88 -28.79
CA GLY A 330 -45.14 -24.29 -28.49
C GLY A 330 -43.81 -24.80 -29.06
N GLY A 331 -43.43 -24.35 -30.26
CA GLY A 331 -42.18 -24.74 -30.91
C GLY A 331 -40.96 -24.13 -30.24
N GLU A 332 -41.03 -22.84 -29.91
CA GLU A 332 -40.02 -22.04 -29.23
C GLU A 332 -39.75 -22.58 -27.82
N ILE A 333 -40.80 -22.87 -27.06
CA ILE A 333 -40.68 -23.50 -25.73
C ILE A 333 -39.97 -24.84 -25.85
N GLY A 334 -40.38 -25.70 -26.79
CA GLY A 334 -39.74 -27.00 -27.01
C GLY A 334 -38.26 -26.88 -27.39
N ASN A 335 -37.90 -25.89 -28.21
CA ASN A 335 -36.52 -25.62 -28.58
C ASN A 335 -35.70 -25.10 -27.40
N LEU A 336 -36.23 -24.22 -26.55
CA LEU A 336 -35.52 -23.76 -25.35
C LEU A 336 -35.29 -24.93 -24.39
N GLN A 337 -36.32 -25.76 -24.14
CA GLN A 337 -36.23 -26.96 -23.32
C GLN A 337 -35.14 -27.92 -23.81
N ALA A 338 -35.05 -28.14 -25.12
CA ALA A 338 -34.06 -29.03 -25.72
C ALA A 338 -32.64 -28.45 -25.75
N SER A 339 -32.50 -27.12 -25.90
CA SER A 339 -31.20 -26.48 -26.13
C SER A 339 -30.55 -25.89 -24.89
N LEU A 340 -31.29 -25.63 -23.79
CA LEU A 340 -30.73 -25.00 -22.60
C LEU A 340 -29.50 -25.71 -22.04
N GLY A 341 -29.48 -27.04 -22.03
CA GLY A 341 -28.32 -27.84 -21.61
C GLY A 341 -27.04 -27.59 -22.43
N THR A 342 -27.16 -27.05 -23.64
CA THR A 342 -26.03 -26.60 -24.49
C THR A 342 -25.79 -25.10 -24.42
N ILE A 343 -26.84 -24.30 -24.21
CA ILE A 343 -26.73 -22.85 -24.05
C ILE A 343 -25.91 -22.53 -22.80
N ILE A 344 -26.26 -23.10 -21.64
CA ILE A 344 -25.60 -22.73 -20.36
C ILE A 344 -24.07 -22.94 -20.42
N PRO A 345 -23.55 -24.11 -20.86
CA PRO A 345 -22.11 -24.28 -21.03
C PRO A 345 -21.50 -23.30 -22.03
N ALA A 346 -22.19 -22.98 -23.14
CA ALA A 346 -21.69 -22.01 -24.10
C ALA A 346 -21.59 -20.60 -23.51
N LEU A 347 -22.57 -20.17 -22.70
CA LEU A 347 -22.53 -18.90 -21.99
C LEU A 347 -21.36 -18.84 -20.99
N ALA A 348 -21.10 -19.94 -20.28
CA ALA A 348 -19.99 -20.04 -19.33
C ALA A 348 -18.61 -19.91 -20.00
N THR A 349 -18.49 -20.16 -21.31
CA THR A 349 -17.24 -19.89 -22.06
C THR A 349 -17.02 -18.41 -22.36
N GLN A 350 -18.08 -17.59 -22.29
CA GLN A 350 -18.03 -16.16 -22.55
C GLN A 350 -17.95 -15.34 -21.27
N ILE A 351 -18.67 -15.79 -20.24
CA ILE A 351 -18.78 -15.11 -18.95
C ILE A 351 -18.52 -16.16 -17.86
N PRO A 352 -17.36 -16.13 -17.18
CA PRO A 352 -16.96 -17.13 -16.20
C PRO A 352 -17.99 -17.37 -15.10
N ASN A 353 -18.64 -16.31 -14.61
CA ASN A 353 -19.58 -16.37 -13.50
C ASN A 353 -20.99 -15.95 -13.93
N VAL A 354 -21.75 -16.90 -14.50
CA VAL A 354 -23.12 -16.66 -14.98
C VAL A 354 -24.19 -17.09 -13.98
N GLY A 355 -25.16 -16.21 -13.74
CA GLY A 355 -26.40 -16.48 -13.03
C GLY A 355 -27.54 -16.63 -14.03
N ILE A 356 -28.48 -17.55 -13.78
CA ILE A 356 -29.61 -17.77 -14.68
C ILE A 356 -30.94 -17.75 -13.93
N GLY A 357 -31.90 -17.06 -14.52
CA GLY A 357 -33.30 -17.04 -14.08
C GLY A 357 -34.25 -17.26 -15.23
N VAL A 358 -35.49 -17.60 -14.89
CA VAL A 358 -36.54 -17.97 -15.82
C VAL A 358 -37.85 -17.35 -15.35
N GLY A 359 -38.54 -16.68 -16.26
CA GLY A 359 -39.90 -16.20 -16.08
C GLY A 359 -40.68 -16.35 -17.37
N ASP A 360 -41.99 -16.30 -17.23
CA ASP A 360 -42.90 -16.35 -18.36
C ASP A 360 -44.04 -15.36 -18.21
N TYR A 361 -44.62 -15.02 -19.36
CA TYR A 361 -45.72 -14.10 -19.46
C TYR A 361 -46.68 -14.53 -20.56
N ARG A 362 -47.87 -13.93 -20.54
CA ARG A 362 -49.01 -14.12 -21.44
C ARG A 362 -49.78 -12.80 -21.50
N ASP A 363 -51.08 -12.91 -21.69
CA ASP A 363 -52.05 -11.83 -21.62
C ASP A 363 -52.48 -11.43 -20.18
N PHE A 364 -53.34 -10.42 -20.09
CA PHE A 364 -54.03 -10.06 -18.85
C PHE A 364 -55.28 -10.94 -18.65
N ARG A 365 -55.74 -11.11 -17.40
CA ARG A 365 -56.79 -12.09 -17.07
C ARG A 365 -58.17 -11.78 -17.67
N ASN A 366 -58.49 -10.53 -17.98
CA ASN A 366 -59.84 -10.10 -18.35
C ASN A 366 -59.92 -9.56 -19.79
N ALA A 367 -61.05 -9.88 -20.43
CA ALA A 367 -61.44 -9.36 -21.73
C ALA A 367 -61.41 -7.79 -21.77
N PRO A 368 -61.00 -7.20 -22.91
CA PRO A 368 -60.73 -7.86 -24.19
C PRO A 368 -59.35 -8.52 -24.30
N SER A 369 -58.50 -8.38 -23.27
CA SER A 369 -57.05 -8.64 -23.31
C SER A 369 -56.59 -9.95 -22.69
N GLY A 370 -57.40 -11.00 -22.83
CA GLY A 370 -57.08 -12.35 -22.35
C GLY A 370 -58.20 -13.03 -21.54
N GLY A 371 -57.90 -14.26 -21.10
CA GLY A 371 -58.81 -15.18 -20.41
C GLY A 371 -58.45 -15.46 -18.95
N ALA A 372 -59.34 -16.19 -18.26
CA ALA A 372 -59.22 -16.44 -16.82
C ALA A 372 -57.94 -17.18 -16.38
N SER A 373 -57.27 -17.88 -17.31
CA SER A 373 -56.01 -18.61 -17.11
C SER A 373 -54.76 -17.76 -17.32
N ASP A 374 -54.89 -16.53 -17.81
CA ASP A 374 -53.76 -15.70 -18.18
C ASP A 374 -53.20 -14.91 -16.99
N TYR A 375 -51.94 -14.52 -17.16
CA TYR A 375 -51.15 -13.81 -16.19
C TYR A 375 -50.09 -12.96 -16.89
N PRO A 376 -49.90 -11.71 -16.43
CA PRO A 376 -48.98 -10.81 -17.10
C PRO A 376 -47.51 -11.06 -16.73
N TYR A 377 -47.23 -11.86 -15.68
CA TYR A 377 -45.89 -12.30 -15.33
C TYR A 377 -45.93 -13.41 -14.26
N VAL A 378 -45.08 -14.42 -14.40
CA VAL A 378 -44.75 -15.40 -13.37
C VAL A 378 -43.24 -15.60 -13.31
N LEU A 379 -42.67 -15.49 -12.11
CA LEU A 379 -41.29 -15.88 -11.83
C LEU A 379 -41.23 -17.39 -11.59
N ARG A 380 -40.53 -18.13 -12.46
CA ARG A 380 -40.33 -19.59 -12.34
C ARG A 380 -39.06 -19.95 -11.59
N HIS A 381 -38.02 -19.15 -11.81
CA HIS A 381 -36.71 -19.33 -11.20
C HIS A 381 -36.05 -17.95 -11.10
N ARG A 382 -35.76 -17.49 -9.87
CA ARG A 382 -34.92 -16.32 -9.62
C ARG A 382 -33.49 -16.57 -10.08
N ILE A 383 -32.70 -15.52 -10.21
CA ILE A 383 -31.29 -15.67 -10.57
C ILE A 383 -30.58 -16.53 -9.51
N MET A 384 -29.89 -17.56 -10.00
CA MET A 384 -28.98 -18.41 -9.24
C MET A 384 -27.75 -18.68 -10.11
N THR A 385 -26.57 -18.80 -9.51
CA THR A 385 -25.41 -19.32 -10.25
C THR A 385 -25.68 -20.74 -10.76
N VAL A 386 -24.96 -21.12 -11.82
CA VAL A 386 -25.10 -22.43 -12.47
C VAL A 386 -23.75 -23.10 -12.70
N GLY A 387 -22.83 -22.94 -11.74
CA GLY A 387 -21.48 -23.51 -11.81
C GLY A 387 -21.46 -25.04 -11.72
N THR A 388 -22.40 -25.61 -10.97
CA THR A 388 -22.53 -27.04 -10.71
C THR A 388 -23.53 -27.71 -11.66
N ALA A 389 -23.43 -29.04 -11.79
CA ALA A 389 -24.44 -29.82 -12.51
C ALA A 389 -25.83 -29.75 -11.86
N GLY A 390 -25.88 -29.63 -10.53
CA GLY A 390 -27.13 -29.48 -9.78
C GLY A 390 -27.82 -28.15 -10.07
N GLY A 391 -27.07 -27.05 -10.05
CA GLY A 391 -27.60 -25.72 -10.38
C GLY A 391 -28.17 -25.67 -11.81
N ARG A 392 -27.42 -26.23 -12.78
CA ARG A 392 -27.90 -26.38 -14.17
C ARG A 392 -29.19 -27.20 -14.27
N ALA A 393 -29.30 -28.30 -13.53
CA ALA A 393 -30.50 -29.13 -13.50
C ALA A 393 -31.71 -28.41 -12.87
N SER A 394 -31.49 -27.56 -11.85
CA SER A 394 -32.54 -26.74 -11.23
C SER A 394 -33.19 -25.79 -12.25
N VAL A 395 -32.36 -25.05 -12.99
CA VAL A 395 -32.84 -24.12 -14.03
C VAL A 395 -33.52 -24.88 -15.17
N GLN A 396 -32.93 -26.00 -15.62
CA GLN A 396 -33.55 -26.87 -16.63
C GLN A 396 -34.94 -27.36 -16.18
N GLY A 397 -35.11 -27.68 -14.89
CA GLY A 397 -36.41 -28.05 -14.32
C GLY A 397 -37.47 -26.94 -14.47
N ALA A 398 -37.08 -25.69 -14.25
CA ALA A 398 -37.96 -24.53 -14.43
C ALA A 398 -38.34 -24.31 -15.90
N VAL A 399 -37.40 -24.44 -16.83
CA VAL A 399 -37.67 -24.34 -18.28
C VAL A 399 -38.56 -25.49 -18.76
N ASN A 400 -38.34 -26.72 -18.26
CA ASN A 400 -39.17 -27.88 -18.58
C ASN A 400 -40.62 -27.76 -18.09
N ALA A 401 -40.89 -26.86 -17.14
CA ALA A 401 -42.24 -26.59 -16.64
C ALA A 401 -43.02 -25.58 -17.51
N LEU A 402 -42.35 -24.90 -18.45
CA LEU A 402 -43.00 -23.97 -19.37
C LEU A 402 -43.93 -24.74 -20.32
N THR A 403 -45.15 -24.22 -20.50
CA THR A 403 -46.17 -24.81 -21.37
C THR A 403 -46.94 -23.72 -22.09
N ALA A 404 -47.10 -23.89 -23.40
CA ALA A 404 -47.96 -23.04 -24.21
C ALA A 404 -49.43 -23.19 -23.77
N SER A 405 -50.15 -22.08 -23.70
CA SER A 405 -51.58 -22.05 -23.39
C SER A 405 -52.29 -20.98 -24.20
N GLY A 406 -53.61 -21.00 -24.29
CA GLY A 406 -54.33 -19.97 -25.05
C GLY A 406 -54.30 -18.62 -24.34
N GLY A 407 -53.94 -17.54 -25.05
CA GLY A 407 -54.03 -16.14 -24.60
C GLY A 407 -55.23 -15.41 -25.24
N GLY A 408 -55.49 -15.65 -26.53
CA GLY A 408 -56.77 -15.37 -27.16
C GLY A 408 -56.95 -13.95 -27.72
N ASP A 409 -56.01 -13.05 -27.51
CA ASP A 409 -55.85 -11.84 -28.32
C ASP A 409 -54.37 -11.47 -28.49
N GLY A 410 -54.11 -10.29 -29.03
CA GLY A 410 -52.79 -9.67 -29.05
C GLY A 410 -53.02 -8.17 -28.94
N PRO A 411 -52.22 -7.42 -28.16
CA PRO A 411 -50.84 -7.70 -27.65
C PRO A 411 -50.71 -8.48 -26.32
N GLU A 412 -49.49 -8.95 -26.04
CA GLU A 412 -49.10 -9.66 -24.80
C GLU A 412 -48.58 -8.71 -23.68
N SER A 413 -48.24 -9.20 -22.49
CA SER A 413 -47.81 -8.36 -21.34
C SER A 413 -46.29 -8.09 -21.23
N GLY A 414 -45.48 -8.30 -22.26
CA GLY A 414 -44.02 -8.34 -22.15
C GLY A 414 -43.35 -7.13 -21.48
N TRP A 415 -43.84 -5.90 -21.73
CA TRP A 415 -43.32 -4.70 -21.05
C TRP A 415 -43.67 -4.64 -19.56
N GLN A 416 -44.83 -5.15 -19.18
CA GLN A 416 -45.20 -5.29 -17.77
C GLN A 416 -44.31 -6.34 -17.09
N ALA A 417 -44.03 -7.46 -17.77
CA ALA A 417 -43.11 -8.47 -17.28
C ALA A 417 -41.70 -7.90 -17.08
N LEU A 418 -41.20 -7.08 -18.01
CA LEU A 418 -39.90 -6.43 -17.88
C LEU A 418 -39.83 -5.49 -16.66
N HIS A 419 -40.89 -4.72 -16.39
CA HIS A 419 -41.01 -3.92 -15.16
C HIS A 419 -40.91 -4.78 -13.89
N HIS A 420 -41.59 -5.93 -13.86
CA HIS A 420 -41.47 -6.87 -12.74
C HIS A 420 -40.05 -7.43 -12.61
N ILE A 421 -39.39 -7.70 -13.73
CA ILE A 421 -38.02 -8.20 -13.72
C ILE A 421 -37.06 -7.17 -13.14
N ALA A 422 -37.21 -5.90 -13.51
CA ALA A 422 -36.33 -4.83 -13.07
C ALA A 422 -36.60 -4.38 -11.62
N THR A 423 -37.86 -4.35 -11.17
CA THR A 423 -38.22 -3.73 -9.88
C THR A 423 -38.61 -4.72 -8.80
N GLY A 424 -39.16 -5.88 -9.19
CA GLY A 424 -39.71 -6.88 -8.27
C GLY A 424 -41.04 -6.45 -7.65
N GLN A 425 -41.59 -5.31 -8.07
CA GLN A 425 -42.88 -4.84 -7.58
C GLN A 425 -43.98 -5.80 -8.00
N GLY A 426 -45.00 -5.99 -7.15
CA GLY A 426 -46.18 -6.78 -7.51
C GLY A 426 -47.16 -5.97 -8.35
N LEU A 427 -48.14 -6.64 -8.94
CA LEU A 427 -49.27 -6.02 -9.64
C LEU A 427 -50.56 -6.44 -8.94
N THR A 428 -51.50 -5.51 -8.74
CA THR A 428 -52.81 -5.85 -8.19
C THR A 428 -53.95 -5.23 -9.00
N GLY A 429 -54.89 -6.07 -9.44
CA GLY A 429 -56.16 -5.66 -10.06
C GLY A 429 -56.11 -5.12 -11.49
N VAL A 430 -54.94 -4.96 -12.11
CA VAL A 430 -54.79 -4.50 -13.50
C VAL A 430 -55.21 -5.60 -14.46
N GLY A 431 -56.24 -5.34 -15.29
CA GLY A 431 -56.83 -6.36 -16.13
C GLY A 431 -57.39 -7.58 -15.37
N GLY A 432 -57.71 -7.42 -14.08
CA GLY A 432 -58.09 -8.53 -13.18
C GLY A 432 -56.94 -9.45 -12.78
N SER A 433 -55.71 -9.17 -13.22
CA SER A 433 -54.51 -9.94 -12.92
C SER A 433 -53.90 -9.51 -11.59
N ASN A 434 -53.19 -10.44 -10.96
CA ASN A 434 -52.30 -10.15 -9.84
C ASN A 434 -50.94 -10.80 -10.09
N VAL A 435 -49.87 -10.10 -9.77
CA VAL A 435 -48.50 -10.59 -9.80
C VAL A 435 -47.93 -10.45 -8.40
N THR A 436 -47.43 -11.55 -7.85
CA THR A 436 -46.79 -11.55 -6.54
C THR A 436 -45.49 -10.74 -6.60
N ALA A 437 -45.30 -9.83 -5.66
CA ALA A 437 -44.04 -9.11 -5.53
C ALA A 437 -42.89 -10.08 -5.22
N PHE A 438 -41.71 -9.77 -5.73
CA PHE A 438 -40.51 -10.54 -5.46
C PHE A 438 -40.18 -10.53 -3.97
N ASN A 439 -39.81 -11.69 -3.43
CA ASN A 439 -39.41 -11.83 -2.05
C ASN A 439 -38.29 -12.87 -1.92
N ASN A 440 -37.16 -12.47 -1.32
CA ASN A 440 -35.98 -13.31 -1.18
C ASN A 440 -36.25 -14.65 -0.46
N ALA A 441 -37.24 -14.71 0.44
CA ALA A 441 -37.57 -15.90 1.21
C ALA A 441 -38.53 -16.85 0.50
N THR A 442 -39.34 -16.37 -0.45
CA THR A 442 -40.44 -17.16 -1.05
C THR A 442 -40.32 -17.34 -2.56
N SER A 443 -39.54 -16.51 -3.24
CA SER A 443 -39.30 -16.66 -4.68
C SER A 443 -38.47 -17.92 -4.96
N PRO A 444 -38.89 -18.78 -5.91
CA PRO A 444 -38.20 -20.04 -6.20
C PRO A 444 -36.90 -19.81 -6.99
N PRO A 445 -35.84 -20.60 -6.77
CA PRO A 445 -35.67 -21.49 -5.63
C PRO A 445 -35.49 -20.71 -4.32
N THR A 446 -36.17 -21.18 -3.27
CA THR A 446 -36.12 -20.55 -1.93
C THR A 446 -34.80 -20.80 -1.21
N THR A 447 -34.09 -21.85 -1.61
CA THR A 447 -32.76 -22.21 -1.10
C THR A 447 -31.84 -22.46 -2.29
N PRO A 448 -30.59 -21.96 -2.28
CA PRO A 448 -29.66 -22.25 -3.34
C PRO A 448 -29.42 -23.76 -3.46
N THR A 449 -29.17 -24.23 -4.68
CA THR A 449 -28.64 -25.57 -4.88
C THR A 449 -27.23 -25.63 -4.28
N ALA A 450 -26.81 -26.79 -3.75
CA ALA A 450 -25.49 -26.92 -3.14
C ALA A 450 -24.36 -26.48 -4.09
N GLY A 451 -23.50 -25.59 -3.62
CA GLY A 451 -22.42 -24.98 -4.42
C GLY A 451 -22.85 -23.81 -5.30
N GLU A 452 -24.11 -23.35 -5.21
CA GLU A 452 -24.62 -22.17 -5.90
C GLU A 452 -24.97 -21.03 -4.94
N SER A 453 -25.13 -19.82 -5.49
CA SER A 453 -25.56 -18.61 -4.79
C SER A 453 -26.79 -17.99 -5.45
N LEU A 454 -27.62 -17.31 -4.66
CA LEU A 454 -28.78 -16.55 -5.13
C LEU A 454 -28.44 -15.06 -5.11
N GLY A 455 -28.83 -14.31 -6.14
CA GLY A 455 -28.68 -12.87 -6.10
C GLY A 455 -29.75 -12.21 -5.23
N THR A 456 -29.48 -10.99 -4.77
CA THR A 456 -30.22 -10.34 -3.66
C THR A 456 -30.92 -9.06 -4.08
N ILE A 457 -30.61 -8.52 -5.25
CA ILE A 457 -31.21 -7.29 -5.77
C ILE A 457 -32.69 -7.55 -6.09
N PRO A 458 -33.62 -6.68 -5.65
CA PRO A 458 -35.04 -6.75 -6.03
C PRO A 458 -35.24 -6.86 -7.55
N GLY A 459 -36.40 -7.35 -7.98
CA GLY A 459 -36.58 -7.79 -9.37
C GLY A 459 -36.76 -9.29 -9.43
N VAL A 460 -35.79 -9.94 -10.06
CA VAL A 460 -35.69 -11.41 -10.15
C VAL A 460 -34.56 -11.95 -9.28
N GLY A 461 -34.05 -11.15 -8.35
CA GLY A 461 -32.91 -11.52 -7.52
C GLY A 461 -31.58 -11.38 -8.25
N PHE A 462 -31.36 -10.32 -9.03
CA PHE A 462 -30.04 -10.09 -9.66
C PHE A 462 -28.93 -10.05 -8.61
N ARG A 463 -27.72 -10.43 -9.00
CA ARG A 463 -26.54 -10.45 -8.13
C ARG A 463 -25.84 -9.08 -8.15
N PRO A 464 -25.38 -8.57 -6.99
CA PRO A 464 -24.54 -7.38 -6.95
C PRO A 464 -23.35 -7.45 -7.90
N GLY A 465 -23.09 -6.36 -8.62
CA GLY A 465 -21.99 -6.26 -9.58
C GLY A 465 -22.15 -7.09 -10.86
N SER A 466 -23.25 -7.82 -11.07
CA SER A 466 -23.50 -8.55 -12.32
C SER A 466 -24.12 -7.66 -13.38
N LEU A 467 -23.74 -7.86 -14.65
CA LEU A 467 -24.46 -7.29 -15.79
C LEU A 467 -25.82 -8.00 -15.97
N PRO A 468 -26.98 -7.34 -15.83
CA PRO A 468 -28.27 -7.95 -16.12
C PRO A 468 -28.51 -8.06 -17.62
N ILE A 469 -28.86 -9.24 -18.09
CA ILE A 469 -29.19 -9.53 -19.50
C ILE A 469 -30.56 -10.19 -19.53
N VAL A 470 -31.57 -9.49 -20.05
CA VAL A 470 -32.92 -10.03 -20.20
C VAL A 470 -33.11 -10.48 -21.64
N ILE A 471 -33.44 -11.74 -21.84
CA ILE A 471 -33.75 -12.31 -23.16
C ILE A 471 -35.26 -12.47 -23.25
N GLN A 472 -35.91 -11.59 -23.99
CA GLN A 472 -37.36 -11.64 -24.22
C GLN A 472 -37.64 -12.38 -25.52
N ILE A 473 -38.39 -13.48 -25.41
CA ILE A 473 -38.72 -14.38 -26.53
C ILE A 473 -40.22 -14.30 -26.78
N THR A 474 -40.65 -13.95 -28.00
CA THR A 474 -42.07 -13.77 -28.35
C THR A 474 -42.31 -13.79 -29.85
N ASP A 475 -43.54 -14.00 -30.27
CA ASP A 475 -44.03 -13.82 -31.63
C ASP A 475 -45.03 -12.63 -31.77
N ALA A 476 -45.32 -11.94 -30.67
CA ALA A 476 -46.36 -10.92 -30.57
C ALA A 476 -45.83 -9.57 -30.00
N PRO A 477 -46.45 -8.43 -30.36
CA PRO A 477 -46.17 -7.16 -29.72
C PRO A 477 -46.66 -7.15 -28.27
N SER A 478 -46.14 -6.23 -27.45
CA SER A 478 -46.57 -6.08 -26.06
C SER A 478 -47.51 -4.89 -25.85
N HIS A 479 -48.37 -4.97 -24.84
CA HIS A 479 -49.20 -3.87 -24.37
C HIS A 479 -48.34 -2.68 -23.96
N GLY A 480 -48.67 -1.49 -24.47
CA GLY A 480 -47.83 -0.29 -24.33
C GLY A 480 -46.66 -0.21 -25.33
N GLY A 481 -46.68 -1.06 -26.37
CA GLY A 481 -45.74 -1.07 -27.50
C GLY A 481 -46.03 -0.03 -28.59
N VAL A 482 -45.51 -0.26 -29.80
CA VAL A 482 -45.58 0.70 -30.93
C VAL A 482 -46.98 0.74 -31.56
N GLY A 483 -47.72 1.82 -31.28
CA GLY A 483 -49.01 2.13 -31.90
C GLY A 483 -50.12 2.31 -30.87
N SER A 484 -51.05 3.24 -31.11
CA SER A 484 -52.17 3.50 -30.19
C SER A 484 -53.16 2.34 -30.07
N ALA A 485 -53.11 1.36 -30.99
CA ALA A 485 -53.92 0.16 -30.97
C ALA A 485 -53.58 -0.80 -29.80
N TYR A 486 -52.45 -0.59 -29.13
CA TYR A 486 -51.87 -1.50 -28.14
C TYR A 486 -51.89 -0.94 -26.71
N SER A 487 -52.63 0.14 -26.47
CA SER A 487 -52.76 0.75 -25.15
C SER A 487 -53.71 -0.05 -24.26
N PHE A 488 -53.23 -0.47 -23.09
CA PHE A 488 -54.04 -1.07 -22.02
C PHE A 488 -53.93 -0.22 -20.75
N GLY A 489 -55.07 0.03 -20.09
CA GLY A 489 -55.12 0.89 -18.92
C GLY A 489 -54.47 0.25 -17.69
N GLY A 490 -53.60 0.99 -17.01
CA GLY A 490 -52.97 0.55 -15.76
C GLY A 490 -51.75 -0.37 -15.94
N THR A 491 -51.24 -0.57 -17.15
CA THR A 491 -49.95 -1.24 -17.38
C THR A 491 -48.78 -0.28 -17.23
N THR A 492 -47.61 -0.83 -16.95
CA THR A 492 -46.35 -0.10 -17.04
C THR A 492 -46.04 0.23 -18.50
N PRO A 493 -45.79 1.51 -18.85
CA PRO A 493 -45.36 1.88 -20.18
C PRO A 493 -43.98 1.31 -20.51
N ARG A 494 -43.74 0.99 -21.79
CA ARG A 494 -42.43 0.52 -22.29
C ARG A 494 -41.27 1.41 -21.83
N ALA A 495 -41.42 2.72 -21.91
CA ALA A 495 -40.36 3.66 -21.52
C ALA A 495 -40.00 3.53 -20.03
N THR A 496 -40.98 3.28 -19.16
CA THR A 496 -40.74 3.08 -17.72
C THR A 496 -40.02 1.77 -17.47
N ALA A 497 -40.49 0.67 -18.06
CA ALA A 497 -39.84 -0.64 -17.90
C ALA A 497 -38.38 -0.64 -18.39
N LEU A 498 -38.10 0.04 -19.51
CA LEU A 498 -36.74 0.18 -20.04
C LEU A 498 -35.87 1.10 -19.18
N ALA A 499 -36.43 2.17 -18.61
CA ALA A 499 -35.69 3.03 -17.69
C ALA A 499 -35.32 2.28 -16.40
N GLU A 500 -36.23 1.46 -15.87
CA GLU A 500 -35.96 0.63 -14.69
C GLU A 500 -34.91 -0.44 -14.97
N LEU A 501 -34.95 -1.09 -16.14
CA LEU A 501 -33.87 -2.00 -16.56
C LEU A 501 -32.55 -1.24 -16.71
N GLY A 502 -32.58 -0.05 -17.32
CA GLY A 502 -31.41 0.81 -17.51
C GLY A 502 -30.77 1.26 -16.19
N ASN A 503 -31.56 1.51 -15.14
CA ASN A 503 -31.06 1.82 -13.79
C ASN A 503 -30.29 0.66 -13.16
N LEU A 504 -30.47 -0.57 -13.66
CA LEU A 504 -29.67 -1.74 -13.28
C LEU A 504 -28.45 -1.96 -14.20
N GLY A 505 -28.20 -1.07 -15.16
CA GLY A 505 -27.23 -1.31 -16.25
C GLY A 505 -27.67 -2.41 -17.23
N GLY A 506 -28.94 -2.83 -17.18
CA GLY A 506 -29.41 -4.04 -17.87
C GLY A 506 -29.52 -3.91 -19.39
N ARG A 507 -29.24 -5.00 -20.10
CA ARG A 507 -29.39 -5.12 -21.56
C ARG A 507 -30.58 -6.00 -21.92
N LEU A 508 -31.45 -5.53 -22.82
CA LEU A 508 -32.54 -6.31 -23.40
C LEU A 508 -32.10 -6.92 -24.74
N ILE A 509 -32.23 -8.23 -24.87
CA ILE A 509 -32.09 -8.98 -26.11
C ILE A 509 -33.49 -9.43 -26.52
N GLY A 510 -33.86 -9.18 -27.77
CA GLY A 510 -35.12 -9.66 -28.34
C GLY A 510 -34.89 -10.90 -29.19
N VAL A 511 -35.70 -11.94 -29.02
CA VAL A 511 -35.79 -13.06 -29.96
C VAL A 511 -37.22 -13.14 -30.46
N VAL A 512 -37.43 -12.81 -31.72
CA VAL A 512 -38.76 -12.66 -32.33
C VAL A 512 -39.02 -13.82 -33.29
N SER A 513 -40.07 -14.59 -33.01
CA SER A 513 -40.50 -15.67 -33.89
C SER A 513 -41.33 -15.15 -35.08
N ARG A 514 -41.16 -15.75 -36.25
CA ARG A 514 -41.83 -15.33 -37.50
C ARG A 514 -43.25 -15.87 -37.63
N ASP A 515 -44.15 -15.39 -36.78
CA ASP A 515 -45.59 -15.69 -36.90
C ASP A 515 -46.39 -14.49 -37.44
N THR A 516 -47.72 -14.55 -37.36
CA THR A 516 -48.68 -13.63 -37.96
C THR A 516 -48.52 -12.17 -37.51
N LEU A 517 -48.08 -11.92 -36.27
CA LEU A 517 -47.86 -10.58 -35.71
C LEU A 517 -46.39 -10.11 -35.79
N TYR A 518 -45.55 -10.85 -36.52
CA TYR A 518 -44.10 -10.64 -36.60
C TYR A 518 -43.71 -9.18 -36.85
N VAL A 519 -44.35 -8.47 -37.78
CA VAL A 519 -43.95 -7.09 -38.15
C VAL A 519 -44.02 -6.15 -36.93
N ASP A 520 -45.08 -6.27 -36.14
CA ASP A 520 -45.30 -5.39 -34.99
C ASP A 520 -44.44 -5.83 -33.80
N ALA A 521 -44.37 -7.13 -33.51
CA ALA A 521 -43.47 -7.70 -32.50
C ALA A 521 -42.00 -7.31 -32.75
N ASN A 522 -41.58 -7.44 -34.01
CA ASN A 522 -40.24 -7.11 -34.47
C ASN A 522 -39.92 -5.62 -34.33
N THR A 523 -40.88 -4.76 -34.62
CA THR A 523 -40.73 -3.31 -34.46
C THR A 523 -40.69 -2.92 -32.98
N ASP A 524 -41.52 -3.54 -32.15
CA ASP A 524 -41.59 -3.26 -30.72
C ASP A 524 -40.31 -3.67 -29.99
N MET A 525 -39.80 -4.88 -30.26
CA MET A 525 -38.53 -5.32 -29.70
C MET A 525 -37.34 -4.49 -30.19
N LEU A 526 -37.35 -4.04 -31.45
CA LEU A 526 -36.26 -3.21 -31.94
C LEU A 526 -36.13 -1.90 -31.16
N VAL A 527 -37.26 -1.29 -30.75
CA VAL A 527 -37.22 -0.10 -29.90
C VAL A 527 -36.66 -0.42 -28.52
N GLY A 528 -37.07 -1.53 -27.92
CA GLY A 528 -36.57 -1.96 -26.61
C GLY A 528 -35.06 -2.19 -26.60
N VAL A 529 -34.58 -3.03 -27.51
CA VAL A 529 -33.16 -3.38 -27.67
C VAL A 529 -32.29 -2.13 -27.92
N ASN A 530 -32.77 -1.20 -28.74
CA ASN A 530 -32.05 0.04 -29.01
C ASN A 530 -31.99 0.96 -27.79
N THR A 531 -33.09 1.05 -27.04
CA THR A 531 -33.17 1.89 -25.83
C THR A 531 -32.31 1.33 -24.72
N SER A 532 -32.24 0.00 -24.57
CA SER A 532 -31.36 -0.63 -23.58
C SER A 532 -29.89 -0.64 -23.99
N GLY A 533 -29.51 -0.08 -25.14
CA GLY A 533 -28.11 -0.05 -25.59
C GLY A 533 -27.55 -1.41 -26.02
N ALA A 534 -28.38 -2.43 -26.26
CA ALA A 534 -27.94 -3.76 -26.70
C ALA A 534 -27.62 -3.76 -28.21
N ARG A 535 -26.56 -3.03 -28.57
CA ARG A 535 -26.12 -2.77 -29.93
C ARG A 535 -24.62 -3.01 -30.06
N VAL A 536 -24.21 -3.61 -31.18
CA VAL A 536 -22.81 -4.00 -31.43
C VAL A 536 -22.37 -3.61 -32.83
N PRO A 537 -21.07 -3.41 -33.11
CA PRO A 537 -20.62 -3.22 -34.48
C PRO A 537 -20.83 -4.49 -35.32
N PRO A 538 -20.99 -4.39 -36.66
CA PRO A 538 -21.07 -5.56 -37.54
C PRO A 538 -19.89 -6.52 -37.36
N SER A 539 -18.70 -6.04 -36.98
CA SER A 539 -17.52 -6.87 -36.69
C SER A 539 -17.73 -7.87 -35.55
N ALA A 540 -18.73 -7.69 -34.69
CA ALA A 540 -19.01 -8.55 -33.56
C ALA A 540 -19.23 -10.02 -33.93
N TRP A 541 -19.65 -10.36 -35.16
CA TRP A 541 -19.76 -11.77 -35.58
C TRP A 541 -18.43 -12.40 -36.00
N GLY A 542 -17.40 -11.60 -36.31
CA GLY A 542 -16.02 -12.07 -36.57
C GLY A 542 -15.92 -13.42 -37.29
N ALA A 543 -15.25 -14.38 -36.65
CA ALA A 543 -15.06 -15.73 -37.14
C ALA A 543 -16.30 -16.64 -37.00
N THR A 544 -17.28 -16.26 -36.17
CA THR A 544 -18.54 -17.01 -35.97
C THR A 544 -19.64 -16.59 -36.94
N ARG A 545 -19.31 -15.75 -37.94
CA ARG A 545 -20.29 -15.21 -38.90
C ARG A 545 -20.99 -16.30 -39.71
N PRO A 546 -22.34 -16.35 -39.72
CA PRO A 546 -23.10 -17.28 -40.54
C PRO A 546 -22.92 -17.09 -42.05
N ALA A 547 -23.05 -18.18 -42.80
CA ALA A 547 -23.09 -18.14 -44.26
C ALA A 547 -24.31 -17.35 -44.74
N GLY A 548 -24.12 -16.41 -45.66
CA GLY A 548 -25.21 -15.55 -46.16
C GLY A 548 -25.35 -14.20 -45.43
N CYS A 549 -24.48 -13.91 -44.47
CA CYS A 549 -24.31 -12.59 -43.87
C CYS A 549 -22.97 -11.99 -44.29
N SER A 550 -22.96 -10.81 -44.93
CA SER A 550 -21.70 -10.14 -45.30
C SER A 550 -21.05 -9.41 -44.12
N ALA A 551 -19.76 -9.08 -44.22
CA ALA A 551 -18.99 -8.45 -43.13
C ALA A 551 -19.56 -7.11 -42.63
N ALA A 552 -20.30 -6.38 -43.47
CA ALA A 552 -20.91 -5.10 -43.14
C ALA A 552 -22.37 -5.21 -42.64
N GLN A 553 -22.87 -6.44 -42.47
CA GLN A 553 -24.25 -6.71 -42.07
C GLN A 553 -24.35 -7.27 -40.65
N CYS A 554 -25.54 -7.08 -40.07
CA CYS A 554 -25.98 -7.64 -38.81
C CYS A 554 -26.60 -9.01 -39.04
N CYS A 555 -26.03 -10.08 -38.47
CA CYS A 555 -26.48 -11.45 -38.75
C CYS A 555 -27.59 -11.89 -37.78
N THR A 556 -28.62 -11.05 -37.69
CA THR A 556 -29.69 -11.13 -36.69
C THR A 556 -30.98 -11.69 -37.28
N LEU A 557 -31.12 -11.78 -38.60
CA LEU A 557 -32.31 -12.37 -39.21
C LEU A 557 -32.27 -13.90 -39.15
N GLU A 558 -33.39 -14.52 -39.52
CA GLU A 558 -33.61 -15.96 -39.52
C GLU A 558 -32.44 -16.73 -40.17
N ASN A 559 -31.98 -17.80 -39.51
CA ASN A 559 -30.82 -18.59 -39.91
C ASN A 559 -29.51 -17.79 -40.06
N GLY A 560 -29.39 -16.65 -39.36
CA GLY A 560 -28.21 -15.80 -39.39
C GLY A 560 -28.10 -14.94 -40.64
N ALA A 561 -29.20 -14.72 -41.37
CA ALA A 561 -29.21 -13.86 -42.54
C ALA A 561 -28.86 -12.40 -42.16
N GLY A 562 -28.18 -11.70 -43.08
CA GLY A 562 -27.70 -10.34 -42.85
C GLY A 562 -28.77 -9.27 -43.08
N GLU A 563 -28.93 -8.33 -42.15
CA GLU A 563 -29.61 -7.04 -42.33
C GLU A 563 -28.64 -5.86 -42.28
N ALA A 564 -29.06 -4.70 -42.78
CA ALA A 564 -28.25 -3.49 -42.70
C ALA A 564 -28.18 -2.99 -41.25
N PRO A 565 -27.05 -2.42 -40.81
CA PRO A 565 -26.97 -1.75 -39.51
C PRO A 565 -27.88 -0.52 -39.45
N ASP A 566 -28.10 -0.03 -38.23
CA ASP A 566 -28.85 1.19 -37.98
C ASP A 566 -28.15 2.44 -38.53
N GLY A 567 -28.78 3.62 -38.37
CA GLY A 567 -28.22 4.88 -38.84
C GLY A 567 -26.89 5.28 -38.19
N GLY A 568 -26.52 4.66 -37.06
CA GLY A 568 -25.22 4.82 -36.40
C GLY A 568 -24.19 3.76 -36.81
N GLY A 569 -24.54 2.85 -37.72
CA GLY A 569 -23.66 1.76 -38.14
C GLY A 569 -23.59 0.59 -37.15
N LEU A 570 -24.53 0.50 -36.20
CA LEU A 570 -24.59 -0.55 -35.20
C LEU A 570 -25.70 -1.56 -35.48
N CYS A 571 -25.51 -2.77 -34.97
CA CYS A 571 -26.42 -3.90 -35.05
C CYS A 571 -27.17 -4.07 -33.74
N SER A 572 -28.49 -3.87 -33.78
CA SER A 572 -29.39 -4.17 -32.67
C SER A 572 -29.44 -5.67 -32.42
N LEU A 573 -29.25 -6.11 -31.18
CA LEU A 573 -29.34 -7.52 -30.77
C LEU A 573 -30.80 -8.00 -30.66
N ARG A 574 -31.54 -7.86 -31.77
CA ARG A 574 -32.88 -8.39 -31.98
C ARG A 574 -32.77 -9.50 -33.02
N PHE A 575 -32.93 -10.74 -32.59
CA PHE A 575 -32.81 -11.91 -33.44
C PHE A 575 -34.17 -12.37 -33.96
N THR A 576 -34.21 -12.87 -35.19
CA THR A 576 -35.39 -13.49 -35.78
C THR A 576 -35.21 -15.00 -35.86
N ILE A 577 -36.22 -15.77 -35.48
CA ILE A 577 -36.21 -17.23 -35.56
C ILE A 577 -37.42 -17.76 -36.33
N ALA A 578 -37.36 -19.02 -36.77
CA ALA A 578 -38.47 -19.66 -37.45
C ALA A 578 -39.66 -19.86 -36.49
N SER A 579 -40.88 -19.92 -37.05
CA SER A 579 -42.14 -20.10 -36.30
C SER A 579 -42.29 -21.43 -35.56
N ASP A 580 -41.31 -22.33 -35.70
CA ASP A 580 -41.24 -23.59 -34.95
C ASP A 580 -40.19 -23.54 -33.83
N GLY A 581 -39.59 -22.37 -33.58
CA GLY A 581 -38.52 -22.15 -32.62
C GLY A 581 -37.12 -22.49 -33.10
N SER A 582 -36.95 -22.99 -34.33
CA SER A 582 -35.63 -23.34 -34.86
C SER A 582 -34.71 -22.11 -34.91
N GLY A 583 -33.49 -22.26 -34.39
CA GLY A 583 -32.48 -21.20 -34.31
C GLY A 583 -32.43 -20.46 -32.97
N LEU A 584 -33.38 -20.70 -32.05
CA LEU A 584 -33.43 -20.03 -30.74
C LEU A 584 -32.13 -20.18 -29.93
N GLY A 585 -31.61 -21.40 -29.79
CA GLY A 585 -30.40 -21.64 -29.00
C GLY A 585 -29.17 -20.92 -29.57
N THR A 586 -29.00 -20.93 -30.89
CA THR A 586 -27.92 -20.21 -31.57
C THR A 586 -28.07 -18.70 -31.39
N ALA A 587 -29.28 -18.16 -31.56
CA ALA A 587 -29.55 -16.73 -31.38
C ALA A 587 -29.21 -16.26 -29.97
N VAL A 588 -29.59 -17.03 -28.94
CA VAL A 588 -29.27 -16.72 -27.54
C VAL A 588 -27.75 -16.69 -27.30
N VAL A 589 -27.03 -17.72 -27.73
CA VAL A 589 -25.58 -17.81 -27.52
C VAL A 589 -24.86 -16.67 -28.25
N ASP A 590 -25.23 -16.41 -29.52
CA ASP A 590 -24.64 -15.33 -30.31
C ASP A 590 -24.93 -13.95 -29.71
N ALA A 591 -26.13 -13.74 -29.17
CA ALA A 591 -26.53 -12.49 -28.55
C ALA A 591 -25.74 -12.22 -27.27
N VAL A 592 -25.69 -13.19 -26.34
CA VAL A 592 -24.97 -13.01 -25.07
C VAL A 592 -23.47 -12.86 -25.30
N ARG A 593 -22.88 -13.63 -26.23
CA ARG A 593 -21.50 -13.44 -26.67
C ARG A 593 -21.26 -12.03 -27.21
N ALA A 594 -22.18 -11.50 -28.01
CA ALA A 594 -22.08 -10.15 -28.55
C ALA A 594 -22.18 -9.09 -27.44
N VAL A 595 -23.07 -9.26 -26.45
CA VAL A 595 -23.14 -8.39 -25.27
C VAL A 595 -21.83 -8.43 -24.49
N ALA A 596 -21.35 -9.62 -24.14
CA ALA A 596 -20.18 -9.81 -23.29
C ALA A 596 -18.88 -9.23 -23.86
N ASN A 597 -18.77 -9.13 -25.19
CA ASN A 597 -17.50 -8.80 -25.86
C ASN A 597 -17.54 -7.52 -26.71
N PHE A 598 -18.72 -7.01 -27.07
CA PHE A 598 -18.84 -5.95 -28.08
C PHE A 598 -19.85 -4.84 -27.76
N VAL A 599 -20.72 -5.02 -26.75
CA VAL A 599 -21.55 -3.90 -26.28
C VAL A 599 -20.65 -2.96 -25.51
N ARG A 600 -20.54 -1.74 -26.01
CA ARG A 600 -19.72 -0.71 -25.38
C ARG A 600 -20.34 -0.28 -24.05
N ILE A 601 -19.48 -0.07 -23.06
CA ILE A 601 -19.83 0.32 -21.70
C ILE A 601 -18.94 1.47 -21.26
N ASP A 602 -19.48 2.35 -20.42
CA ASP A 602 -18.69 3.39 -19.78
C ASP A 602 -17.95 2.77 -18.59
N VAL A 603 -16.66 3.01 -18.46
CA VAL A 603 -15.82 2.34 -17.45
C VAL A 603 -15.25 3.37 -16.50
N GLY A 604 -15.78 3.40 -15.28
CA GLY A 604 -15.30 4.26 -14.19
C GLY A 604 -14.63 3.46 -13.08
N ALA A 605 -13.83 4.13 -12.26
CA ALA A 605 -13.19 3.55 -11.08
C ALA A 605 -13.63 4.28 -9.81
N LEU A 606 -13.83 3.53 -8.73
CA LEU A 606 -14.19 4.06 -7.42
C LEU A 606 -13.32 3.42 -6.36
N ALA A 607 -12.79 4.23 -5.44
CA ALA A 607 -12.14 3.73 -4.24
C ALA A 607 -13.19 3.43 -3.17
N ALA A 608 -13.04 2.31 -2.48
CA ALA A 608 -13.83 1.91 -1.33
C ALA A 608 -12.91 1.56 -0.16
N ASP A 609 -13.31 1.98 1.02
CA ASP A 609 -12.60 1.73 2.26
C ASP A 609 -12.69 0.25 2.71
N ASP A 610 -11.70 -0.24 3.45
CA ASP A 610 -11.81 -1.52 4.14
C ASP A 610 -12.52 -1.31 5.50
N PRO A 611 -13.77 -1.78 5.66
CA PRO A 611 -14.50 -1.57 6.90
C PRO A 611 -13.93 -2.34 8.11
N ALA A 612 -12.88 -3.14 7.91
CA ALA A 612 -12.19 -3.87 8.98
C ALA A 612 -11.21 -2.98 9.77
N ASP A 613 -10.70 -1.90 9.19
CA ASP A 613 -9.80 -0.97 9.89
C ASP A 613 -10.59 0.17 10.58
N ALA A 614 -9.88 0.96 11.39
CA ALA A 614 -10.49 2.05 12.15
C ALA A 614 -10.50 3.40 11.39
N VAL A 615 -9.81 3.49 10.26
CA VAL A 615 -9.52 4.74 9.56
C VAL A 615 -9.99 4.59 8.13
N ASP A 616 -11.00 5.37 7.75
CA ASP A 616 -11.45 5.41 6.36
C ASP A 616 -10.29 5.84 5.44
N ALA A 617 -9.65 4.87 4.78
CA ALA A 617 -8.42 5.06 4.01
C ALA A 617 -8.67 5.93 2.78
N VAL A 618 -9.86 5.85 2.20
CA VAL A 618 -10.27 6.70 1.08
C VAL A 618 -10.37 8.16 1.54
N VAL A 619 -10.99 8.41 2.69
CA VAL A 619 -11.09 9.76 3.24
C VAL A 619 -9.74 10.28 3.75
N ALA A 620 -8.91 9.43 4.33
CA ALA A 620 -7.63 9.82 4.91
C ALA A 620 -6.56 10.07 3.83
N PHE A 621 -6.44 9.19 2.83
CA PHE A 621 -5.25 9.13 1.98
C PHE A 621 -5.54 9.31 0.49
N VAL A 622 -6.74 9.00 -0.01
CA VAL A 622 -7.04 9.16 -1.44
C VAL A 622 -7.46 10.60 -1.74
N ASP A 623 -6.80 11.26 -2.70
CA ASP A 623 -7.27 12.51 -3.28
C ASP A 623 -8.33 12.23 -4.35
N ARG A 624 -7.94 11.44 -5.36
CA ARG A 624 -8.82 11.02 -6.47
C ARG A 624 -8.27 9.80 -7.20
N VAL A 625 -9.17 9.16 -7.94
CA VAL A 625 -8.84 8.14 -8.95
C VAL A 625 -9.19 8.72 -10.32
N GLN A 626 -8.23 8.72 -11.24
CA GLN A 626 -8.35 9.44 -12.51
C GLN A 626 -8.11 8.50 -13.70
N ALA A 627 -8.96 8.58 -14.73
CA ALA A 627 -8.76 7.80 -15.95
C ALA A 627 -7.53 8.30 -16.73
N ASN A 628 -6.59 7.39 -17.02
CA ASN A 628 -5.33 7.68 -17.71
C ASN A 628 -5.32 7.10 -19.14
N PRO A 629 -5.79 7.85 -20.16
CA PRO A 629 -5.78 7.40 -21.56
C PRO A 629 -4.39 7.42 -22.19
N ALA A 630 -3.39 8.01 -21.52
CA ALA A 630 -2.03 8.17 -22.01
C ALA A 630 -1.05 7.14 -21.44
N ALA A 631 -1.51 6.28 -20.54
CA ALA A 631 -0.70 5.24 -19.92
C ALA A 631 -0.08 4.29 -20.96
N PRO A 632 1.17 3.83 -20.74
CA PRO A 632 1.85 2.89 -21.62
C PRO A 632 1.21 1.48 -21.57
N VAL A 633 1.69 0.58 -22.41
CA VAL A 633 1.31 -0.85 -22.38
C VAL A 633 1.48 -1.39 -20.95
N PRO A 634 0.51 -2.16 -20.39
CA PRO A 634 -0.57 -2.90 -21.07
C PRO A 634 -1.84 -2.11 -21.39
N CYS A 635 -1.91 -0.82 -21.07
CA CYS A 635 -3.10 0.01 -21.25
C CYS A 635 -3.51 0.12 -22.72
N THR A 636 -4.82 0.02 -22.99
CA THR A 636 -5.34 0.09 -24.36
C THR A 636 -5.26 1.54 -24.88
N PRO A 637 -4.51 1.82 -25.97
CA PRO A 637 -4.36 3.18 -26.46
C PRO A 637 -5.65 3.68 -27.12
N GLY A 638 -5.92 4.98 -26.96
CA GLY A 638 -7.02 5.67 -27.65
C GLY A 638 -8.38 5.55 -26.97
N LEU A 639 -8.44 5.05 -25.73
CA LEU A 639 -9.62 5.22 -24.88
C LEU A 639 -9.84 6.71 -24.60
N VAL A 640 -11.11 7.13 -24.50
CA VAL A 640 -11.49 8.53 -24.31
C VAL A 640 -11.93 8.70 -22.87
N ALA A 641 -11.18 9.48 -22.10
CA ALA A 641 -11.55 9.84 -20.73
C ALA A 641 -12.52 11.04 -20.73
N ILE A 642 -13.58 10.94 -19.94
CA ILE A 642 -14.65 11.92 -19.76
C ILE A 642 -14.89 12.16 -18.26
N ASP A 643 -15.42 13.34 -17.96
CA ASP A 643 -15.96 13.70 -16.63
C ASP A 643 -17.38 13.16 -16.54
N GLY A 644 -17.54 12.03 -15.86
CA GLY A 644 -18.79 11.29 -15.77
C GLY A 644 -19.80 11.95 -14.83
N ASN A 645 -19.31 12.61 -13.77
CA ASN A 645 -20.13 13.13 -12.68
C ASN A 645 -20.29 14.67 -12.69
N GLY A 646 -19.48 15.39 -13.47
CA GLY A 646 -19.48 16.84 -13.62
C GLY A 646 -18.57 17.60 -12.63
N ASP A 647 -17.63 16.93 -11.94
CA ASP A 647 -16.73 17.52 -10.94
C ASP A 647 -15.42 18.06 -11.52
N LEU A 648 -15.28 18.05 -12.85
CA LEU A 648 -14.09 18.48 -13.61
C LEU A 648 -12.90 17.51 -13.55
N ILE A 649 -13.08 16.31 -13.00
CA ILE A 649 -12.09 15.22 -13.05
C ILE A 649 -12.56 14.22 -14.10
N ASN A 650 -11.64 13.80 -14.98
CA ASN A 650 -11.95 12.71 -15.90
C ASN A 650 -11.67 11.36 -15.22
N GLU A 651 -12.71 10.72 -14.72
CA GLU A 651 -12.69 9.48 -13.94
C GLU A 651 -13.40 8.31 -14.65
N THR A 652 -13.96 8.56 -15.84
CA THR A 652 -14.66 7.55 -16.63
C THR A 652 -14.10 7.46 -18.05
N PHE A 653 -13.91 6.26 -18.58
CA PHE A 653 -13.69 6.04 -20.01
C PHE A 653 -15.02 5.84 -20.74
N ASP A 654 -15.25 6.61 -21.81
CA ASP A 654 -16.45 6.55 -22.64
C ASP A 654 -16.43 5.36 -23.60
N ALA A 655 -17.54 4.63 -23.66
CA ALA A 655 -17.84 3.64 -24.70
C ALA A 655 -16.72 2.62 -24.97
N VAL A 656 -16.16 2.05 -23.90
CA VAL A 656 -15.10 1.04 -23.92
C VAL A 656 -15.64 -0.31 -24.40
N GLN A 657 -14.88 -1.00 -25.25
CA GLN A 657 -15.19 -2.37 -25.63
C GLN A 657 -14.73 -3.34 -24.53
N PRO A 658 -15.58 -4.26 -24.04
CA PRO A 658 -15.17 -5.25 -23.06
C PRO A 658 -13.95 -6.05 -23.49
N GLY A 659 -13.03 -6.29 -22.55
CA GLY A 659 -11.76 -6.97 -22.78
C GLY A 659 -10.60 -6.06 -23.17
N SER A 660 -10.81 -4.74 -23.25
CA SER A 660 -9.73 -3.75 -23.21
C SER A 660 -9.10 -3.69 -21.81
N THR A 661 -7.87 -3.20 -21.73
CA THR A 661 -7.21 -2.85 -20.46
C THR A 661 -7.38 -1.34 -20.23
N ALA A 662 -8.11 -0.98 -19.18
CA ALA A 662 -8.31 0.40 -18.76
C ALA A 662 -7.36 0.73 -17.60
N CYS A 663 -6.79 1.93 -17.60
CA CYS A 663 -5.79 2.31 -16.61
C CYS A 663 -6.21 3.58 -15.87
N PHE A 664 -6.02 3.55 -14.55
CA PHE A 664 -6.40 4.63 -13.67
C PHE A 664 -5.21 5.03 -12.80
N ASP A 665 -4.97 6.33 -12.70
CA ASP A 665 -4.00 6.88 -11.76
C ASP A 665 -4.68 7.01 -10.40
N VAL A 666 -4.09 6.39 -9.37
CA VAL A 666 -4.43 6.63 -7.98
C VAL A 666 -3.52 7.72 -7.46
N ILE A 667 -4.11 8.78 -6.94
CA ILE A 667 -3.38 9.96 -6.46
C ILE A 667 -3.64 10.08 -4.96
N PRO A 668 -2.64 9.80 -4.12
CA PRO A 668 -2.74 10.07 -2.69
C PRO A 668 -2.71 11.58 -2.41
N LYS A 669 -3.30 11.99 -1.29
CA LYS A 669 -3.09 13.31 -0.69
C LYS A 669 -2.18 13.19 0.54
N MET A 670 -1.66 14.34 0.95
CA MET A 670 -0.87 14.47 2.17
C MET A 670 -1.64 13.94 3.39
N ASN A 671 -1.02 13.04 4.14
CA ASN A 671 -1.57 12.53 5.37
C ASN A 671 -1.62 13.64 6.43
N THR A 672 -2.82 13.97 6.88
CA THR A 672 -3.05 14.92 7.99
C THR A 672 -3.95 14.31 9.07
N THR A 673 -4.24 13.01 8.95
CA THR A 673 -5.24 12.29 9.74
C THR A 673 -4.61 11.33 10.72
N VAL A 674 -3.63 10.55 10.27
CA VAL A 674 -2.99 9.49 11.06
C VAL A 674 -1.59 9.94 11.43
N MET A 675 -1.34 10.11 12.72
CA MET A 675 0.00 10.39 13.25
C MET A 675 0.84 9.11 13.26
N PRO A 676 2.17 9.22 13.12
CA PRO A 676 3.05 8.06 13.23
C PRO A 676 3.01 7.47 14.64
N THR A 677 3.40 6.21 14.75
CA THR A 677 3.61 5.45 16.00
C THR A 677 4.99 4.82 15.95
N GLU A 678 5.45 4.16 17.01
CA GLU A 678 6.73 3.43 17.00
C GLU A 678 6.73 2.22 16.04
N ASN A 679 5.55 1.75 15.63
CA ASN A 679 5.42 0.68 14.63
C ASN A 679 4.83 1.23 13.33
N PRO A 680 5.18 0.66 12.16
CA PRO A 680 4.54 1.02 10.90
C PRO A 680 3.04 0.73 10.92
N GLN A 681 2.26 1.58 10.25
CA GLN A 681 0.80 1.43 10.16
C GLN A 681 0.35 1.31 8.71
N MET A 682 -0.25 0.17 8.36
CA MET A 682 -0.76 -0.12 7.02
C MET A 682 -2.27 0.03 6.93
N PHE A 683 -2.76 0.81 5.97
CA PHE A 683 -4.18 0.99 5.69
C PHE A 683 -4.52 0.56 4.27
N LYS A 684 -5.74 0.05 4.04
CA LYS A 684 -6.11 -0.53 2.75
C LYS A 684 -7.36 0.13 2.17
N ALA A 685 -7.31 0.43 0.88
CA ALA A 685 -8.48 0.76 0.07
C ALA A 685 -8.59 -0.19 -1.12
N THR A 686 -9.81 -0.49 -1.57
CA THR A 686 -10.06 -1.27 -2.77
C THR A 686 -10.53 -0.36 -3.90
N ILE A 687 -9.80 -0.34 -5.01
CA ILE A 687 -10.24 0.29 -6.26
C ILE A 687 -11.11 -0.69 -7.03
N THR A 688 -12.38 -0.32 -7.24
CA THR A 688 -13.34 -1.11 -8.01
C THR A 688 -13.63 -0.45 -9.35
N VAL A 689 -13.33 -1.16 -10.45
CA VAL A 689 -13.68 -0.72 -11.80
C VAL A 689 -15.08 -1.21 -12.17
N ARG A 690 -15.95 -0.30 -12.62
CA ARG A 690 -17.35 -0.57 -12.95
C ARG A 690 -17.71 -0.17 -14.37
N GLY A 691 -18.43 -1.07 -15.04
CA GLY A 691 -19.14 -0.83 -16.29
C GLY A 691 -20.52 -0.21 -16.07
N ASP A 692 -20.81 0.89 -16.77
CA ASP A 692 -22.01 1.71 -16.66
C ASP A 692 -22.37 2.08 -15.21
N GLY A 693 -21.36 2.21 -14.34
CA GLY A 693 -21.51 2.49 -12.91
C GLY A 693 -22.07 1.34 -12.05
N VAL A 694 -22.43 0.20 -12.63
CA VAL A 694 -23.14 -0.91 -11.94
C VAL A 694 -22.38 -2.23 -11.97
N THR A 695 -21.88 -2.64 -13.14
CA THR A 695 -21.27 -3.98 -13.32
C THR A 695 -19.84 -3.94 -12.81
N VAL A 696 -19.46 -4.77 -11.84
CA VAL A 696 -18.06 -4.87 -11.40
C VAL A 696 -17.29 -5.63 -12.46
N LEU A 697 -16.22 -5.01 -12.99
CA LEU A 697 -15.37 -5.60 -14.03
C LEU A 697 -14.10 -6.20 -13.40
N ASP A 698 -13.47 -5.42 -12.51
CA ASP A 698 -12.21 -5.76 -11.87
C ASP A 698 -12.05 -4.98 -10.55
N THR A 699 -11.17 -5.48 -9.67
CA THR A 699 -10.88 -4.89 -8.35
C THR A 699 -9.40 -5.03 -8.02
N ARG A 700 -8.82 -4.01 -7.39
CA ARG A 700 -7.44 -4.05 -6.88
C ARG A 700 -7.35 -3.40 -5.51
N ASP A 701 -6.56 -3.99 -4.63
CA ASP A 701 -6.24 -3.38 -3.34
C ASP A 701 -5.05 -2.43 -3.48
N VAL A 702 -5.10 -1.33 -2.74
CA VAL A 702 -4.09 -0.28 -2.66
C VAL A 702 -3.85 0.00 -1.20
N PHE A 703 -2.57 0.08 -0.85
CA PHE A 703 -2.09 0.17 0.51
C PHE A 703 -1.46 1.54 0.76
N PHE A 704 -1.68 2.07 1.95
CA PHE A 704 -1.15 3.34 2.41
C PHE A 704 -0.38 3.08 3.70
N LEU A 705 0.94 3.22 3.63
CA LEU A 705 1.85 3.04 4.74
C LEU A 705 2.13 4.37 5.40
N VAL A 706 1.76 4.51 6.66
CA VAL A 706 2.27 5.58 7.52
C VAL A 706 3.53 5.03 8.19
N PRO A 707 4.73 5.56 7.85
CA PRO A 707 5.97 5.13 8.48
C PRO A 707 5.94 5.37 10.00
N PRO A 708 6.71 4.61 10.77
CA PRO A 708 6.84 4.86 12.20
C PRO A 708 7.54 6.20 12.49
N SER A 709 7.53 6.58 13.75
CA SER A 709 8.40 7.62 14.31
C SER A 709 9.35 6.91 15.25
N ILE A 710 10.64 6.97 14.94
CA ILE A 710 11.71 6.43 15.76
C ILE A 710 12.19 7.56 16.67
N SER A 711 12.36 7.28 17.96
CA SER A 711 12.74 8.30 18.95
C SER A 711 14.23 8.60 18.84
N GLY A 712 14.62 9.87 18.95
CA GLY A 712 16.03 10.29 18.80
C GLY A 712 16.41 10.61 17.36
N GLU A 713 15.78 9.95 16.38
CA GLU A 713 16.09 10.11 14.96
C GLU A 713 15.39 11.32 14.29
N PRO A 714 16.09 12.07 13.41
CA PRO A 714 15.45 13.09 12.58
C PRO A 714 14.45 12.43 11.61
N ILE A 715 13.18 12.82 11.70
CA ILE A 715 12.17 12.56 10.66
C ILE A 715 12.62 13.20 9.32
N ASN A 716 13.28 12.41 8.46
CA ASN A 716 13.73 12.85 7.14
C ASN A 716 12.65 12.73 6.05
#